data_AF-A0A9D1HRC2-F1
#
_entry.id   AF-A0A9D1HRC2-F1
#
_cell.length_a   1.000
_cell.length_b   1.000
_cell.length_c   1.000
_cell.angle_alpha   90.00
_cell.angle_beta   90.00
_cell.angle_gamma   90.00
#
_symmetry.space_group_name_H-M   'P 1'
#
loop_
_entity.id
_entity.type
_entity.pdbx_description
1 polymer ?
#
loop_
_entity_poly.entity_id
_entity_poly.type
_entity_poly.pdbx_seq_one_letter_code
_entity_poly.pdbx_strand_id
1 'polypeptide(L)'
;MKKRIVSICVIVLVLVLALFVLSACDSGRTAVDVELVTNGDFESYSYNFDRDVVIEDWTLGGAWDDGVDSPYGRQPSPEADREEHGLSYIYLDTGGKSGWVYLSQEIAVDRNAVYLVSVDMRVTSLSTGGDDEYKGAYVTFLENPDYYFVQQEETTDGWVTLTFYVRPVNTDYLTIALSLGAEDAECVGRVLFDNVSMMRVDSSSVPSGTTVHDFRMSQIARYNRDLSGTLFVTFLTLFCVAVVVCAYVLIRKNYARSDVFVNFDGTSGGSAPAAPYASKGGKKGKSGAKSAVSAKWWTNCWFIAAMLMLGTFIVRLVFLLSMYGFGGEMDATVDLARWLAQHGVGNIYANASSWSNVDVATMSPGAMYILAIIGAMGQNLTADGVSVLIRMVGVLADMAVIAMIYFYGRKYAGDRLAIIFAAVYALLPVTIVMSGMTNTFVSLLVALMVAAVLLLVEKKYLAMYGVMALAVILDIRALALAPIAVTYMGYMYYRADSTLKSFGKTRATIVFGLVGAFAAVYLLTLPVAINHLGENAFYGMRMIANQMINNQIFVDNAFGFYGMATLNQQGFNDTASILNLVFILVLVVYICSLYVKKRNRQEVILLASYTLAMVAVFTLKVTYTYLFMSIALGLIYTMVSGEKRMYGIMAGYAVLSFLCVGLIIKNSGYATIVSDGMLVDFERTGADFIVFSVFTVLLSLYYSYVVYNITNTGKVVDIKSLNKPLGVALKDGFRSIGDVFKKD
;
A
#
# COMPACT_ATOMS: atom_id res chain seq x y z
N MET A 1 -31.33 -21.42 7.55
CA MET A 1 -30.74 -20.07 7.35
C MET A 1 -29.30 -19.91 7.87
N LYS A 2 -28.92 -20.38 9.08
CA LYS A 2 -27.51 -20.37 9.55
C LYS A 2 -26.52 -21.03 8.58
N LYS A 3 -26.92 -22.15 7.96
CA LYS A 3 -26.12 -22.86 6.94
C LYS A 3 -25.92 -22.04 5.67
N ARG A 4 -26.90 -21.24 5.21
CA ARG A 4 -26.80 -20.52 3.93
C ARG A 4 -25.79 -19.37 3.94
N ILE A 5 -25.69 -18.59 5.03
CA ILE A 5 -24.73 -17.47 5.10
C ILE A 5 -23.30 -17.96 5.35
N VAL A 6 -23.12 -18.96 6.23
CA VAL A 6 -21.81 -19.59 6.41
C VAL A 6 -21.37 -20.28 5.13
N SER A 7 -22.27 -20.98 4.42
CA SER A 7 -21.98 -21.51 3.08
C SER A 7 -21.67 -20.41 2.08
N ILE A 8 -22.34 -19.26 2.05
CA ILE A 8 -21.99 -18.18 1.13
C ILE A 8 -20.61 -17.58 1.45
N CYS A 9 -20.29 -17.31 2.72
CA CYS A 9 -18.96 -16.82 3.09
C CYS A 9 -17.85 -17.83 2.80
N VAL A 10 -18.11 -19.13 3.04
CA VAL A 10 -17.17 -20.22 2.71
C VAL A 10 -17.07 -20.43 1.20
N ILE A 11 -18.17 -20.33 0.45
CA ILE A 11 -18.18 -20.44 -1.01
C ILE A 11 -17.47 -19.24 -1.63
N VAL A 12 -17.67 -18.02 -1.12
CA VAL A 12 -16.93 -16.83 -1.55
C VAL A 12 -15.45 -16.99 -1.20
N LEU A 13 -15.09 -17.41 0.01
CA LEU A 13 -13.71 -17.68 0.40
C LEU A 13 -13.07 -18.76 -0.50
N VAL A 14 -13.77 -19.86 -0.76
CA VAL A 14 -13.30 -20.97 -1.60
C VAL A 14 -13.22 -20.58 -3.08
N LEU A 15 -14.18 -19.80 -3.60
CA LEU A 15 -14.13 -19.28 -4.96
C LEU A 15 -12.99 -18.28 -5.13
N VAL A 16 -12.77 -17.40 -4.14
CA VAL A 16 -11.62 -16.51 -4.11
C VAL A 16 -10.33 -17.35 -4.10
N LEU A 17 -10.17 -18.27 -3.16
CA LEU A 17 -8.99 -19.15 -3.07
C LEU A 17 -8.78 -20.02 -4.33
N ALA A 18 -9.85 -20.53 -4.95
CA ALA A 18 -9.76 -21.33 -6.17
C ALA A 18 -9.44 -20.48 -7.41
N LEU A 19 -9.96 -19.25 -7.50
CA LEU A 19 -9.61 -18.29 -8.55
C LEU A 19 -8.17 -17.80 -8.42
N PHE A 20 -7.64 -17.69 -7.20
CA PHE A 20 -6.23 -17.38 -6.94
C PHE A 20 -5.27 -18.47 -7.46
N VAL A 21 -5.66 -19.75 -7.33
CA VAL A 21 -4.90 -20.87 -7.89
C VAL A 21 -5.01 -20.90 -9.43
N LEU A 22 -6.08 -20.35 -10.01
CA LEU A 22 -6.33 -20.35 -11.45
C LEU A 22 -5.82 -19.10 -12.18
N SER A 23 -5.81 -17.92 -11.55
CA SER A 23 -5.27 -16.68 -12.16
C SER A 23 -3.74 -16.65 -12.17
N ALA A 24 -3.10 -17.49 -11.35
CA ALA A 24 -1.65 -17.72 -11.40
C ALA A 24 -1.18 -18.50 -12.64
N CYS A 25 -2.11 -18.98 -13.49
CA CYS A 25 -1.79 -19.77 -14.69
C CYS A 25 -1.96 -19.01 -16.01
N ASP A 26 -2.34 -17.73 -16.00
CA ASP A 26 -2.48 -16.97 -17.25
C ASP A 26 -1.64 -15.69 -17.19
N SER A 27 -0.37 -15.83 -17.56
CA SER A 27 0.52 -14.69 -17.72
C SER A 27 0.18 -14.02 -19.05
N GLY A 28 -0.53 -12.89 -19.00
CA GLY A 28 -0.78 -11.99 -20.14
C GLY A 28 0.49 -11.31 -20.67
N ARG A 29 1.59 -12.05 -20.76
CA ARG A 29 2.87 -11.62 -21.33
C ARG A 29 2.78 -11.69 -22.85
N THR A 30 3.32 -10.69 -23.53
CA THR A 30 3.56 -10.72 -24.97
C THR A 30 4.41 -11.94 -25.35
N ALA A 31 4.04 -12.65 -26.40
CA ALA A 31 4.80 -13.81 -26.86
C ALA A 31 6.15 -13.38 -27.47
N VAL A 32 7.18 -14.20 -27.30
CA VAL A 32 8.50 -13.98 -27.91
C VAL A 32 8.41 -14.27 -29.40
N ASP A 33 9.09 -13.45 -30.23
CA ASP A 33 9.15 -13.56 -31.69
C ASP A 33 7.78 -13.47 -32.40
N VAL A 34 6.84 -12.71 -31.82
CA VAL A 34 5.55 -12.38 -32.43
C VAL A 34 5.51 -10.90 -32.75
N GLU A 35 5.08 -10.57 -33.97
CA GLU A 35 4.90 -9.19 -34.42
C GLU A 35 3.83 -8.48 -33.59
N LEU A 36 4.18 -7.29 -33.08
CA LEU A 36 3.29 -6.47 -32.26
C LEU A 36 2.77 -5.24 -33.00
N VAL A 37 3.46 -4.81 -34.06
CA VAL A 37 2.98 -3.73 -34.95
C VAL A 37 1.87 -4.28 -35.84
N THR A 38 0.74 -3.58 -35.92
CA THR A 38 -0.29 -3.89 -36.92
C THR A 38 -0.13 -2.97 -38.13
N ASN A 39 -0.30 -3.52 -39.34
CA ASN A 39 -0.22 -2.76 -40.59
C ASN A 39 1.10 -1.98 -40.76
N GLY A 40 2.24 -2.61 -40.41
CA GLY A 40 3.57 -2.02 -40.52
C GLY A 40 4.12 -1.92 -41.95
N ASP A 41 3.47 -2.60 -42.91
CA ASP A 41 3.69 -2.54 -44.36
C ASP A 41 2.81 -1.47 -45.06
N PHE A 42 1.93 -0.81 -44.30
CA PHE A 42 1.04 0.25 -44.76
C PHE A 42 0.15 -0.11 -45.97
N GLU A 43 -0.16 -1.40 -46.15
CA GLU A 43 -1.01 -1.87 -47.25
C GLU A 43 -2.51 -1.76 -46.94
N SER A 44 -2.88 -1.66 -45.66
CA SER A 44 -4.28 -1.47 -45.24
C SER A 44 -4.61 0.00 -45.03
N TYR A 45 -5.52 0.54 -45.84
CA TYR A 45 -5.91 1.95 -45.81
C TYR A 45 -7.37 2.15 -46.25
N SER A 46 -7.93 3.28 -45.82
CA SER A 46 -9.25 3.75 -46.19
C SER A 46 -9.20 5.21 -46.65
N TYR A 47 -10.35 5.76 -47.06
CA TYR A 47 -10.49 7.18 -47.39
C TYR A 47 -11.47 7.83 -46.42
N ASN A 48 -11.12 9.00 -45.89
CA ASN A 48 -12.05 9.80 -45.10
C ASN A 48 -13.12 10.47 -46.00
N PHE A 49 -14.04 11.22 -45.39
CA PHE A 49 -15.10 11.93 -46.13
C PHE A 49 -14.56 12.95 -47.16
N ASP A 50 -13.41 13.54 -46.86
CA ASP A 50 -12.71 14.53 -47.69
C ASP A 50 -11.81 13.89 -48.77
N ARG A 51 -11.80 12.55 -48.84
CA ARG A 51 -11.00 11.69 -49.73
C ARG A 51 -9.50 11.67 -49.44
N ASP A 52 -9.09 12.07 -48.25
CA ASP A 52 -7.72 11.85 -47.80
C ASP A 52 -7.52 10.39 -47.42
N VAL A 53 -6.30 9.91 -47.62
CA VAL A 53 -5.90 8.56 -47.23
C VAL A 53 -5.83 8.51 -45.70
N VAL A 54 -6.44 7.48 -45.11
CA VAL A 54 -6.33 7.14 -43.69
C VAL A 54 -5.73 5.76 -43.60
N ILE A 55 -4.57 5.65 -42.95
CA ILE A 55 -3.90 4.37 -42.71
C ILE A 55 -4.58 3.69 -41.52
N GLU A 56 -5.00 2.43 -41.70
CA GLU A 56 -5.66 1.68 -40.63
C GLU A 56 -4.68 1.45 -39.47
N ASP A 57 -5.17 1.56 -38.23
CA ASP A 57 -4.41 1.38 -36.98
C ASP A 57 -3.26 2.38 -36.69
N TRP A 58 -3.12 3.43 -37.51
CA TRP A 58 -2.14 4.50 -37.31
C TRP A 58 -2.81 5.86 -37.10
N THR A 59 -2.24 6.66 -36.20
CA THR A 59 -2.76 7.99 -35.83
C THR A 59 -1.77 9.07 -36.25
N LEU A 60 -2.25 10.05 -37.02
CA LEU A 60 -1.49 11.24 -37.40
C LEU A 60 -1.46 12.26 -36.27
N GLY A 61 -0.31 12.89 -36.04
CA GLY A 61 -0.19 14.09 -35.22
C GLY A 61 0.91 15.02 -35.74
N GLY A 62 0.98 16.24 -35.20
CA GLY A 62 1.95 17.27 -35.61
C GLY A 62 1.32 18.64 -35.79
N ALA A 63 2.13 19.60 -36.25
CA ALA A 63 1.71 20.92 -36.69
C ALA A 63 2.37 21.26 -38.04
N TRP A 64 1.56 21.68 -39.01
CA TRP A 64 1.99 22.05 -40.36
C TRP A 64 1.18 23.24 -40.87
N ASP A 65 1.66 23.87 -41.96
CA ASP A 65 1.05 25.05 -42.56
C ASP A 65 -0.32 24.73 -43.19
N ASP A 66 -1.32 25.60 -42.98
CA ASP A 66 -2.69 25.45 -43.52
C ASP A 66 -2.75 25.36 -45.06
N GLY A 67 -1.68 25.76 -45.76
CA GLY A 67 -1.53 25.62 -47.21
C GLY A 67 -1.06 24.25 -47.69
N VAL A 68 -0.84 23.28 -46.79
CA VAL A 68 -0.47 21.91 -47.12
C VAL A 68 -1.72 21.04 -47.15
N ASP A 69 -2.10 20.56 -48.34
CA ASP A 69 -3.33 19.75 -48.54
C ASP A 69 -3.34 18.47 -47.67
N SER A 70 -2.20 17.77 -47.55
CA SER A 70 -2.02 16.69 -46.56
C SER A 70 -0.54 16.50 -46.22
N PRO A 71 -0.17 16.47 -44.92
CA PRO A 71 1.21 16.31 -44.48
C PRO A 71 1.68 14.85 -44.52
N TYR A 72 0.80 13.93 -44.93
CA TYR A 72 1.10 12.52 -45.12
C TYR A 72 0.29 11.91 -46.26
N GLY A 73 0.75 10.79 -46.81
CA GLY A 73 0.00 10.07 -47.83
C GLY A 73 0.74 8.84 -48.36
N ARG A 74 0.11 8.13 -49.30
CA ARG A 74 0.72 6.96 -49.94
C ARG A 74 1.40 7.33 -51.26
N GLN A 75 2.59 6.78 -51.49
CA GLN A 75 3.32 6.90 -52.74
C GLN A 75 3.51 5.52 -53.39
N PRO A 76 3.12 5.34 -54.67
CA PRO A 76 3.33 4.08 -55.38
C PRO A 76 4.81 3.68 -55.47
N SER A 77 5.08 2.40 -55.21
CA SER A 77 6.41 1.80 -55.26
C SER A 77 6.90 1.66 -56.71
N PRO A 78 8.11 2.16 -57.04
CA PRO A 78 8.80 1.85 -58.29
C PRO A 78 9.01 0.34 -58.42
N GLU A 79 9.04 -0.18 -59.65
CA GLU A 79 9.15 -1.63 -59.89
C GLU A 79 10.39 -2.28 -59.25
N ALA A 80 11.48 -1.52 -59.10
CA ALA A 80 12.72 -1.96 -58.45
C ALA A 80 12.58 -2.20 -56.94
N ASP A 81 11.64 -1.52 -56.28
CA ASP A 81 11.51 -1.51 -54.82
C ASP A 81 10.31 -2.38 -54.36
N ARG A 82 9.51 -2.93 -55.29
CA ARG A 82 8.28 -3.69 -54.98
C ARG A 82 8.52 -5.05 -54.34
N GLU A 83 9.69 -5.64 -54.55
CA GLU A 83 10.02 -6.95 -53.97
C GLU A 83 10.23 -6.84 -52.46
N GLU A 84 10.76 -5.72 -51.98
CA GLU A 84 11.13 -5.49 -50.58
C GLU A 84 10.11 -4.64 -49.80
N HIS A 85 9.38 -3.77 -50.49
CA HIS A 85 8.54 -2.74 -49.86
C HIS A 85 7.10 -2.67 -50.46
N GLY A 86 6.64 -3.74 -51.11
CA GLY A 86 5.24 -3.83 -51.55
C GLY A 86 4.83 -2.80 -52.63
N LEU A 87 3.53 -2.49 -52.71
CA LEU A 87 2.93 -1.70 -53.79
C LEU A 87 2.98 -0.18 -53.55
N SER A 88 3.13 0.26 -52.30
CA SER A 88 3.30 1.68 -51.96
C SER A 88 3.84 1.90 -50.56
N TYR A 89 4.52 3.03 -50.36
CA TYR A 89 5.04 3.49 -49.06
C TYR A 89 4.19 4.60 -48.48
N ILE A 90 4.35 4.85 -47.19
CA ILE A 90 3.87 6.08 -46.57
C ILE A 90 4.93 7.17 -46.70
N TYR A 91 4.51 8.40 -46.98
CA TYR A 91 5.36 9.59 -46.89
C TYR A 91 4.83 10.54 -45.80
N LEU A 92 5.76 11.22 -45.14
CA LEU A 92 5.52 12.43 -44.37
C LEU A 92 6.18 13.61 -45.09
N ASP A 93 5.48 14.73 -45.22
CA ASP A 93 5.92 15.90 -45.98
C ASP A 93 5.45 17.19 -45.30
N THR A 94 6.36 18.13 -45.06
CA THR A 94 6.02 19.45 -44.52
C THR A 94 5.64 20.46 -45.61
N GLY A 95 5.59 20.05 -46.88
CA GLY A 95 5.11 20.86 -48.01
C GLY A 95 6.05 22.01 -48.38
N GLY A 96 7.35 21.90 -48.07
CA GLY A 96 8.32 22.97 -48.28
C GLY A 96 8.18 24.13 -47.29
N LYS A 97 7.44 23.93 -46.19
CA LYS A 97 7.27 24.88 -45.07
C LYS A 97 7.83 24.28 -43.78
N SER A 98 8.09 25.15 -42.82
CA SER A 98 8.50 24.74 -41.48
C SER A 98 7.33 24.09 -40.77
N GLY A 99 7.58 22.95 -40.13
CA GLY A 99 6.60 22.26 -39.31
C GLY A 99 7.15 20.93 -38.81
N TRP A 100 6.27 20.13 -38.23
CA TRP A 100 6.58 18.80 -37.76
C TRP A 100 5.36 17.88 -37.86
N VAL A 101 5.58 16.62 -38.23
CA VAL A 101 4.52 15.63 -38.44
C VAL A 101 5.00 14.25 -38.00
N TYR A 102 4.10 13.45 -37.44
CA TYR A 102 4.37 12.06 -37.10
C TYR A 102 3.16 11.15 -37.33
N LEU A 103 3.45 9.88 -37.59
CA LEU A 103 2.48 8.78 -37.55
C LEU A 103 2.79 7.88 -36.36
N SER A 104 1.76 7.49 -35.61
CA SER A 104 1.93 6.75 -34.37
C SER A 104 0.98 5.56 -34.20
N GLN A 105 1.44 4.56 -33.44
CA GLN A 105 0.65 3.39 -33.04
C GLN A 105 0.99 2.98 -31.59
N GLU A 106 -0.04 2.76 -30.77
CA GLU A 106 0.11 2.28 -29.38
C GLU A 106 0.29 0.76 -29.37
N ILE A 107 1.38 0.27 -28.79
CA ILE A 107 1.75 -1.14 -28.73
C ILE A 107 1.82 -1.59 -27.27
N ALA A 108 1.14 -2.68 -26.92
CA ALA A 108 1.23 -3.27 -25.59
C ALA A 108 2.57 -4.01 -25.40
N VAL A 109 3.22 -3.78 -24.25
CA VAL A 109 4.55 -4.36 -23.94
C VAL A 109 4.64 -4.84 -22.49
N ASP A 110 5.57 -5.75 -22.24
CA ASP A 110 5.94 -6.26 -20.93
C ASP A 110 7.10 -5.45 -20.36
N ARG A 111 6.95 -4.98 -19.11
CA ARG A 111 8.02 -4.29 -18.39
C ARG A 111 9.27 -5.17 -18.27
N ASN A 112 10.44 -4.54 -18.44
CA ASN A 112 11.76 -5.16 -18.40
C ASN A 112 12.03 -6.25 -19.46
N ALA A 113 11.07 -6.58 -20.32
CA ALA A 113 11.33 -7.39 -21.51
C ALA A 113 12.09 -6.56 -22.55
N VAL A 114 12.87 -7.23 -23.40
CA VAL A 114 13.63 -6.58 -24.46
C VAL A 114 12.84 -6.69 -25.76
N TYR A 115 12.73 -5.57 -26.46
CA TYR A 115 12.07 -5.49 -27.76
C TYR A 115 13.06 -5.09 -28.82
N LEU A 116 12.99 -5.76 -29.97
CA LEU A 116 13.67 -5.38 -31.19
C LEU A 116 12.70 -4.55 -32.04
N VAL A 117 13.12 -3.34 -32.41
CA VAL A 117 12.37 -2.47 -33.32
C VAL A 117 13.16 -2.32 -34.60
N SER A 118 12.49 -2.45 -35.75
CA SER A 118 13.06 -2.22 -37.07
C SER A 118 12.13 -1.35 -37.91
N VAL A 119 12.69 -0.39 -38.64
CA VAL A 119 11.95 0.53 -39.52
C VAL A 119 12.78 0.81 -40.76
N ASP A 120 12.17 0.71 -41.95
CA ASP A 120 12.78 1.19 -43.18
C ASP A 120 12.43 2.67 -43.39
N MET A 121 13.45 3.49 -43.66
CA MET A 121 13.32 4.93 -43.84
C MET A 121 14.06 5.38 -45.09
N ARG A 122 13.50 6.34 -45.84
CA ARG A 122 14.20 7.04 -46.92
C ARG A 122 13.92 8.55 -46.88
N VAL A 123 14.94 9.34 -46.59
CA VAL A 123 14.84 10.80 -46.50
C VAL A 123 15.14 11.41 -47.88
N THR A 124 14.11 11.99 -48.51
CA THR A 124 14.20 12.51 -49.89
C THR A 124 14.58 13.99 -49.97
N SER A 125 14.21 14.76 -48.95
CA SER A 125 14.60 16.16 -48.81
C SER A 125 14.56 16.55 -47.34
N LEU A 126 15.54 17.32 -46.87
CA LEU A 126 15.59 17.75 -45.48
C LEU A 126 16.42 19.04 -45.36
N SER A 127 15.90 20.01 -44.59
CA SER A 127 16.57 21.26 -44.26
C SER A 127 16.00 21.85 -42.97
N THR A 128 16.77 22.74 -42.33
CA THR A 128 16.39 23.40 -41.08
C THR A 128 15.11 24.23 -41.25
N GLY A 129 14.22 24.16 -40.26
CA GLY A 129 13.00 24.95 -40.18
C GLY A 129 13.23 26.38 -39.67
N GLY A 130 12.20 26.94 -39.04
CA GLY A 130 12.22 28.28 -38.45
C GLY A 130 12.94 28.39 -37.09
N ASP A 131 13.23 27.26 -36.45
CA ASP A 131 13.86 27.18 -35.13
C ASP A 131 15.39 27.06 -35.18
N ASP A 132 16.05 27.40 -34.08
CA ASP A 132 17.50 27.29 -33.91
C ASP A 132 17.97 25.82 -33.73
N GLU A 133 17.04 24.90 -33.42
CA GLU A 133 17.29 23.47 -33.20
C GLU A 133 16.69 22.64 -34.34
N TYR A 134 17.39 21.58 -34.77
CA TYR A 134 17.04 20.80 -35.96
C TYR A 134 17.15 19.30 -35.68
N LYS A 135 16.04 18.56 -35.87
CA LYS A 135 15.96 17.12 -35.52
C LYS A 135 15.72 16.18 -36.70
N GLY A 136 15.47 16.68 -37.91
CA GLY A 136 15.36 15.85 -39.11
C GLY A 136 14.24 14.79 -39.05
N ALA A 137 14.51 13.57 -39.54
CA ALA A 137 13.56 12.44 -39.48
C ALA A 137 14.02 11.38 -38.47
N TYR A 138 13.12 10.84 -37.65
CA TYR A 138 13.50 9.90 -36.59
C TYR A 138 12.35 8.99 -36.13
N VAL A 139 12.70 7.97 -35.34
CA VAL A 139 11.75 7.12 -34.62
C VAL A 139 11.89 7.33 -33.11
N THR A 140 10.76 7.53 -32.43
CA THR A 140 10.67 7.72 -30.98
C THR A 140 9.45 7.00 -30.39
N PHE A 141 9.30 7.10 -29.07
CA PHE A 141 8.08 6.75 -28.35
C PHE A 141 7.49 8.01 -27.70
N LEU A 142 6.22 8.31 -27.96
CA LEU A 142 5.58 9.56 -27.52
C LEU A 142 5.57 9.73 -25.99
N GLU A 143 5.71 8.64 -25.24
CA GLU A 143 5.76 8.62 -23.78
C GLU A 143 6.97 9.37 -23.20
N ASN A 144 8.05 9.49 -23.97
CA ASN A 144 9.19 10.32 -23.59
C ASN A 144 9.95 10.82 -24.84
N PRO A 145 9.69 12.07 -25.24
CA PRO A 145 10.31 12.64 -26.44
C PRO A 145 11.80 12.92 -26.28
N ASP A 146 12.42 12.72 -25.11
CA ASP A 146 13.86 12.83 -24.91
C ASP A 146 14.64 11.64 -25.53
N TYR A 147 13.96 10.53 -25.81
CA TYR A 147 14.58 9.34 -26.41
C TYR A 147 14.45 9.34 -27.93
N TYR A 148 15.59 9.46 -28.62
CA TYR A 148 15.68 9.29 -30.06
C TYR A 148 16.54 8.07 -30.34
N PHE A 149 15.97 7.06 -31.00
CA PHE A 149 16.69 5.79 -31.18
C PHE A 149 17.43 5.74 -32.52
N VAL A 150 16.83 6.30 -33.56
CA VAL A 150 17.36 6.29 -34.93
C VAL A 150 16.95 7.59 -35.62
N GLN A 151 17.91 8.51 -35.82
CA GLN A 151 17.70 9.85 -36.37
C GLN A 151 18.52 10.02 -37.66
N GLN A 152 17.94 10.71 -38.64
CA GLN A 152 18.57 11.11 -39.89
C GLN A 152 18.45 12.64 -40.05
N GLU A 153 19.60 13.31 -40.07
CA GLU A 153 19.71 14.76 -40.23
C GLU A 153 20.04 15.19 -41.68
N GLU A 154 20.33 14.22 -42.55
CA GLU A 154 20.65 14.41 -43.95
C GLU A 154 19.80 13.49 -44.84
N THR A 155 19.79 13.77 -46.15
CA THR A 155 19.15 12.90 -47.15
C THR A 155 19.86 11.55 -47.25
N THR A 156 19.10 10.47 -47.44
CA THR A 156 19.65 9.11 -47.56
C THR A 156 19.86 8.71 -49.02
N ASP A 157 20.92 7.96 -49.31
CA ASP A 157 21.15 7.35 -50.64
C ASP A 157 20.33 6.07 -50.79
N GLY A 158 19.01 6.23 -50.91
CA GLY A 158 18.05 5.12 -50.95
C GLY A 158 17.43 4.78 -49.58
N TRP A 159 16.86 3.58 -49.49
CA TRP A 159 16.27 3.04 -48.26
C TRP A 159 17.35 2.61 -47.27
N VAL A 160 17.14 2.91 -45.99
CA VAL A 160 17.97 2.46 -44.88
C VAL A 160 17.10 1.78 -43.83
N THR A 161 17.48 0.57 -43.43
CA THR A 161 16.85 -0.15 -42.32
C THR A 161 17.50 0.27 -41.01
N LEU A 162 16.69 0.77 -40.09
CA LEU A 162 17.11 1.28 -38.80
C LEU A 162 16.62 0.33 -37.72
N THR A 163 17.54 -0.19 -36.91
CA THR A 163 17.25 -1.22 -35.91
C THR A 163 17.78 -0.82 -34.54
N PHE A 164 16.96 -0.96 -33.50
CA PHE A 164 17.38 -0.70 -32.12
C PHE A 164 16.68 -1.62 -31.13
N TYR A 165 17.28 -1.76 -29.94
CA TYR A 165 16.71 -2.53 -28.84
C TYR A 165 16.22 -1.61 -27.74
N VAL A 166 14.99 -1.80 -27.30
CA VAL A 166 14.39 -1.04 -26.21
C VAL A 166 13.91 -1.95 -25.09
N ARG A 167 14.10 -1.50 -23.86
CA ARG A 167 13.55 -2.12 -22.65
C ARG A 167 12.64 -1.11 -21.94
N PRO A 168 11.31 -1.25 -21.99
CA PRO A 168 10.40 -0.42 -21.21
C PRO A 168 10.56 -0.71 -19.72
N VAL A 169 10.97 0.28 -18.93
CA VAL A 169 11.26 0.11 -17.49
C VAL A 169 10.02 0.37 -16.64
N ASN A 170 9.25 1.42 -16.96
CA ASN A 170 8.14 1.94 -16.14
C ASN A 170 6.80 2.03 -16.88
N THR A 171 6.68 1.40 -18.05
CA THR A 171 5.45 1.40 -18.87
C THR A 171 5.15 0.01 -19.42
N ASP A 172 3.87 -0.28 -19.62
CA ASP A 172 3.33 -1.52 -20.24
C ASP A 172 2.73 -1.26 -21.63
N TYR A 173 2.98 -0.08 -22.17
CA TYR A 173 2.71 0.27 -23.56
C TYR A 173 3.79 1.22 -24.07
N LEU A 174 4.00 1.21 -25.38
CA LEU A 174 4.89 2.12 -26.09
C LEU A 174 4.16 2.61 -27.34
N THR A 175 4.09 3.92 -27.52
CA THR A 175 3.48 4.53 -28.71
C THR A 175 4.58 4.86 -29.69
N ILE A 176 4.90 3.93 -30.59
CA ILE A 176 5.92 4.14 -31.62
C ILE A 176 5.48 5.30 -32.51
N ALA A 177 6.39 6.23 -32.78
CA ALA A 177 6.14 7.39 -33.62
C ALA A 177 7.23 7.54 -34.69
N LEU A 178 6.79 7.50 -35.95
CA LEU A 178 7.60 7.79 -37.13
C LEU A 178 7.48 9.29 -37.38
N SER A 179 8.58 10.03 -37.24
CA SER A 179 8.53 11.49 -37.10
C SER A 179 9.39 12.21 -38.14
N LEU A 180 8.94 13.39 -38.55
CA LEU A 180 9.64 14.36 -39.36
C LEU A 180 9.51 15.73 -38.67
N GLY A 181 10.61 16.22 -38.09
CA GLY A 181 10.61 17.40 -37.21
C GLY A 181 10.05 17.12 -35.81
N ALA A 182 10.18 18.08 -34.91
CA ALA A 182 9.63 18.04 -33.55
C ALA A 182 9.02 19.41 -33.17
N GLU A 183 8.22 19.45 -32.09
CA GLU A 183 7.56 20.68 -31.60
C GLU A 183 8.54 21.80 -31.24
N ASP A 184 9.75 21.44 -30.80
CA ASP A 184 10.84 22.36 -30.42
C ASP A 184 11.97 22.44 -31.46
N ALA A 185 11.82 21.73 -32.59
CA ALA A 185 12.84 21.62 -33.62
C ALA A 185 12.19 21.31 -34.98
N GLU A 186 11.48 22.28 -35.52
CA GLU A 186 10.78 22.15 -36.80
C GLU A 186 11.75 21.89 -37.97
N CYS A 187 11.25 21.25 -39.03
CA CYS A 187 12.04 21.02 -40.24
C CYS A 187 11.24 21.33 -41.51
N VAL A 188 11.98 21.46 -42.62
CA VAL A 188 11.42 21.49 -43.97
C VAL A 188 11.91 20.24 -44.69
N GLY A 189 11.04 19.28 -44.98
CA GLY A 189 11.47 18.03 -45.59
C GLY A 189 10.38 17.05 -45.98
N ARG A 190 10.85 15.91 -46.48
CA ARG A 190 10.01 14.77 -46.89
C ARG A 190 10.75 13.46 -46.66
N VAL A 191 10.10 12.56 -45.93
CA VAL A 191 10.60 11.22 -45.59
C VAL A 191 9.57 10.15 -45.97
N LEU A 192 10.08 8.98 -46.37
CA LEU A 192 9.31 7.77 -46.67
C LEU A 192 9.57 6.73 -45.59
N PHE A 193 8.54 6.00 -45.19
CA PHE A 193 8.62 4.89 -44.23
C PHE A 193 7.97 3.63 -44.79
N ASP A 194 8.52 2.47 -44.41
CA ASP A 194 7.91 1.17 -44.64
C ASP A 194 8.44 0.11 -43.65
N ASN A 195 7.89 -1.11 -43.69
CA ASN A 195 8.35 -2.31 -42.98
C ASN A 195 8.61 -2.07 -41.47
N VAL A 196 7.65 -1.45 -40.78
CA VAL A 196 7.75 -1.19 -39.34
C VAL A 196 7.44 -2.47 -38.56
N SER A 197 8.38 -2.88 -37.72
CA SER A 197 8.28 -4.12 -36.94
C SER A 197 8.73 -3.89 -35.50
N MET A 198 8.03 -4.51 -34.56
CA MET A 198 8.40 -4.57 -33.14
C MET A 198 8.09 -5.95 -32.57
N MET A 199 9.13 -6.66 -32.12
CA MET A 199 8.99 -8.00 -31.55
C MET A 199 9.66 -8.09 -30.19
N ARG A 200 9.03 -8.82 -29.26
CA ARG A 200 9.69 -9.23 -28.02
C ARG A 200 10.77 -10.27 -28.33
N VAL A 201 11.98 -10.06 -27.83
CA VAL A 201 13.11 -10.99 -27.98
C VAL A 201 13.59 -11.49 -26.62
N ASP A 202 14.30 -12.62 -26.60
CA ASP A 202 14.98 -13.09 -25.41
C ASP A 202 16.19 -12.18 -25.11
N SER A 203 16.38 -11.78 -23.85
CA SER A 203 17.55 -10.99 -23.44
C SER A 203 18.88 -11.68 -23.78
N SER A 204 18.90 -13.00 -23.86
CA SER A 204 20.07 -13.79 -24.25
C SER A 204 20.34 -13.83 -25.75
N SER A 205 19.35 -13.49 -26.60
CA SER A 205 19.52 -13.41 -28.06
C SER A 205 20.03 -12.05 -28.54
N VAL A 206 20.17 -11.07 -27.64
CA VAL A 206 20.74 -9.76 -27.98
C VAL A 206 22.24 -9.91 -28.31
N PRO A 207 22.71 -9.50 -29.50
CA PRO A 207 24.11 -9.64 -29.88
C PRO A 207 25.05 -8.92 -28.91
N SER A 208 26.16 -9.57 -28.55
CA SER A 208 27.14 -9.02 -27.61
C SER A 208 27.71 -7.69 -28.09
N GLY A 209 27.66 -6.66 -27.24
CA GLY A 209 28.10 -5.30 -27.55
C GLY A 209 27.00 -4.37 -28.06
N THR A 210 25.77 -4.86 -28.25
CA THR A 210 24.63 -4.02 -28.64
C THR A 210 24.05 -3.29 -27.43
N THR A 211 23.77 -2.01 -27.57
CA THR A 211 23.11 -1.21 -26.53
C THR A 211 21.61 -1.52 -26.50
N VAL A 212 21.12 -1.90 -25.32
CA VAL A 212 19.68 -1.95 -25.03
C VAL A 212 19.31 -0.66 -24.33
N HIS A 213 18.43 0.12 -24.93
CA HIS A 213 18.00 1.39 -24.37
C HIS A 213 16.91 1.17 -23.33
N ASP A 214 17.22 1.47 -22.07
CA ASP A 214 16.23 1.47 -21.00
C ASP A 214 15.33 2.70 -21.14
N PHE A 215 14.13 2.48 -21.67
CA PHE A 215 13.15 3.54 -21.92
C PHE A 215 12.29 3.80 -20.68
N ARG A 216 12.09 5.08 -20.37
CA ARG A 216 11.29 5.55 -19.24
C ARG A 216 10.32 6.62 -19.70
N MET A 217 9.02 6.40 -19.50
CA MET A 217 7.99 7.42 -19.72
C MET A 217 8.21 8.64 -18.80
N SER A 218 8.05 9.86 -19.32
CA SER A 218 8.30 11.13 -18.62
C SER A 218 7.26 11.42 -17.52
N GLN A 219 6.03 10.93 -17.70
CA GLN A 219 4.96 10.94 -16.70
C GLN A 219 4.39 9.52 -16.52
N ILE A 220 4.66 8.90 -15.38
CA ILE A 220 4.22 7.54 -15.07
C ILE A 220 2.68 7.52 -15.01
N ALA A 221 2.02 6.94 -16.02
CA ALA A 221 1.04 5.86 -15.85
C ALA A 221 0.30 5.53 -17.14
N ARG A 222 0.19 4.24 -17.44
CA ARG A 222 -1.12 3.58 -17.43
C ARG A 222 -1.04 2.23 -16.74
N TYR A 223 -2.23 1.81 -16.32
CA TYR A 223 -2.50 0.62 -15.55
C TYR A 223 -2.15 -0.62 -16.34
N ASN A 224 -1.39 -1.51 -15.70
CA ASN A 224 -1.35 -2.88 -16.11
C ASN A 224 -2.81 -3.37 -16.14
N ARG A 225 -3.30 -3.82 -17.29
CA ARG A 225 -4.48 -4.70 -17.34
C ARG A 225 -4.08 -6.10 -16.86
N ASP A 226 -3.43 -6.16 -15.69
CA ASP A 226 -3.22 -7.41 -15.01
C ASP A 226 -4.57 -7.85 -14.46
N LEU A 227 -5.18 -8.81 -15.17
CA LEU A 227 -6.43 -9.44 -14.78
C LEU A 227 -6.27 -10.02 -13.36
N SER A 228 -5.12 -10.59 -13.01
CA SER A 228 -4.85 -11.13 -11.68
C SER A 228 -4.88 -10.05 -10.61
N GLY A 229 -4.15 -8.95 -10.79
CA GLY A 229 -4.20 -7.78 -9.91
C GLY A 229 -5.59 -7.16 -9.79
N THR A 230 -6.35 -7.09 -10.88
CA THR A 230 -7.71 -6.53 -10.87
C THR A 230 -8.67 -7.43 -10.10
N LEU A 231 -8.61 -8.73 -10.31
CA LEU A 231 -9.39 -9.72 -9.56
C LEU A 231 -8.98 -9.72 -8.08
N PHE A 232 -7.68 -9.64 -7.79
CA PHE A 232 -7.13 -9.55 -6.43
C PHE A 232 -7.79 -8.41 -5.65
N VAL A 233 -7.71 -7.19 -6.17
CA VAL A 233 -8.24 -5.99 -5.50
C VAL A 233 -9.76 -6.08 -5.39
N THR A 234 -10.44 -6.47 -6.45
CA THR A 234 -11.91 -6.52 -6.48
C THR A 234 -12.45 -7.53 -5.46
N PHE A 235 -11.95 -8.76 -5.49
CA PHE A 235 -12.46 -9.83 -4.63
C PHE A 235 -12.11 -9.61 -3.16
N LEU A 236 -10.88 -9.20 -2.85
CA LEU A 236 -10.50 -8.93 -1.46
C LEU A 236 -11.21 -7.69 -0.91
N THR A 237 -11.52 -6.69 -1.73
CA THR A 237 -12.36 -5.56 -1.29
C THR A 237 -13.76 -6.05 -0.92
N LEU A 238 -14.39 -6.86 -1.79
CA LEU A 238 -15.70 -7.46 -1.52
C LEU A 238 -15.68 -8.38 -0.29
N PHE A 239 -14.61 -9.15 -0.13
CA PHE A 239 -14.41 -10.00 1.05
C PHE A 239 -14.26 -9.17 2.33
N CYS A 240 -13.51 -8.06 2.30
CA CYS A 240 -13.39 -7.13 3.42
C CYS A 240 -14.77 -6.64 3.88
N VAL A 241 -15.58 -6.15 2.92
CA VAL A 241 -16.95 -5.69 3.19
C VAL A 241 -17.81 -6.83 3.75
N ALA A 242 -17.71 -8.04 3.19
CA ALA A 242 -18.45 -9.20 3.67
C ALA A 242 -18.07 -9.59 5.12
N VAL A 243 -16.78 -9.60 5.45
CA VAL A 243 -16.27 -9.89 6.81
C VAL A 243 -16.81 -8.88 7.80
N VAL A 244 -16.71 -7.59 7.49
CA VAL A 244 -17.23 -6.51 8.34
C VAL A 244 -18.75 -6.63 8.51
N VAL A 245 -19.52 -6.77 7.43
CA VAL A 245 -20.99 -6.84 7.52
C VAL A 245 -21.42 -8.09 8.31
N CYS A 246 -20.78 -9.24 8.05
CA CYS A 246 -21.06 -10.48 8.77
C CYS A 246 -20.76 -10.34 10.26
N ALA A 247 -19.60 -9.79 10.62
CA ALA A 247 -19.24 -9.55 12.00
C ALA A 247 -20.19 -8.58 12.70
N TYR A 248 -20.60 -7.49 12.03
CA TYR A 248 -21.60 -6.57 12.56
C TYR A 248 -22.92 -7.28 12.89
N VAL A 249 -23.41 -8.13 12.00
CA VAL A 249 -24.62 -8.93 12.22
C VAL A 249 -24.44 -9.91 13.39
N LEU A 250 -23.28 -10.56 13.48
CA LEU A 250 -22.96 -11.48 14.58
C LEU A 250 -22.88 -10.76 15.93
N ILE A 251 -22.26 -9.58 15.98
CA ILE A 251 -22.20 -8.73 17.18
C ILE A 251 -23.62 -8.38 17.63
N ARG A 252 -24.46 -7.85 16.74
CA ARG A 252 -25.84 -7.48 17.06
C ARG A 252 -26.68 -8.67 17.53
N LYS A 253 -26.49 -9.85 16.95
CA LYS A 253 -27.13 -11.09 17.40
C LYS A 253 -26.67 -11.51 18.79
N ASN A 254 -25.39 -11.37 19.09
CA ASN A 254 -24.87 -11.70 20.41
C ASN A 254 -25.34 -10.70 21.46
N TYR A 255 -25.45 -9.41 21.16
CA TYR A 255 -26.07 -8.43 22.06
C TYR A 255 -27.56 -8.70 22.36
N ALA A 256 -28.26 -9.51 21.57
CA ALA A 256 -29.61 -9.95 21.91
C ALA A 256 -29.64 -11.06 22.99
N ARG A 257 -28.48 -11.62 23.36
CA ARG A 257 -28.37 -12.69 24.35
C ARG A 257 -28.10 -12.13 25.75
N SER A 258 -28.72 -12.72 26.76
CA SER A 258 -28.50 -12.34 28.17
C SER A 258 -27.12 -12.74 28.71
N ASP A 259 -26.46 -13.72 28.07
CA ASP A 259 -25.17 -14.28 28.48
C ASP A 259 -23.98 -13.69 27.69
N VAL A 260 -24.18 -12.64 26.90
CA VAL A 260 -23.16 -12.12 25.98
C VAL A 260 -21.88 -11.67 26.68
N PHE A 261 -22.02 -11.03 27.84
CA PHE A 261 -20.92 -10.56 28.67
C PHE A 261 -20.43 -11.61 29.68
N VAL A 262 -20.89 -12.86 29.56
CA VAL A 262 -20.42 -13.97 30.41
C VAL A 262 -19.51 -14.87 29.58
N ASN A 263 -18.29 -15.08 30.08
CA ASN A 263 -17.32 -15.99 29.48
C ASN A 263 -17.82 -17.43 29.55
N PHE A 264 -17.27 -18.31 28.72
CA PHE A 264 -17.73 -19.69 28.65
C PHE A 264 -17.45 -20.48 29.94
N ASP A 265 -16.47 -20.05 30.74
CA ASP A 265 -16.17 -20.60 32.07
C ASP A 265 -17.05 -20.02 33.19
N GLY A 266 -18.02 -19.16 32.85
CA GLY A 266 -18.91 -18.51 33.81
C GLY A 266 -18.34 -17.26 34.48
N THR A 267 -17.09 -16.87 34.19
CA THR A 267 -16.55 -15.59 34.67
C THR A 267 -17.24 -14.43 33.95
N SER A 268 -17.48 -13.33 34.68
CA SER A 268 -18.00 -12.11 34.06
C SER A 268 -16.93 -11.47 33.17
N GLY A 269 -17.20 -11.34 31.88
CA GLY A 269 -16.50 -10.42 31.01
C GLY A 269 -17.08 -9.01 31.20
N GLY A 270 -16.25 -8.04 31.55
CA GLY A 270 -16.67 -6.65 31.70
C GLY A 270 -16.84 -6.17 33.13
N SER A 271 -16.22 -5.02 33.40
CA SER A 271 -16.53 -4.11 34.50
C SER A 271 -16.66 -2.69 33.91
N ALA A 272 -17.79 -2.42 33.28
CA ALA A 272 -18.22 -1.11 32.77
C ALA A 272 -19.76 -1.01 32.94
N PRO A 273 -20.31 0.20 33.15
CA PRO A 273 -21.53 0.43 33.93
C PRO A 273 -22.76 -0.25 33.31
N ALA A 274 -23.61 -0.78 34.18
CA ALA A 274 -24.87 -1.40 33.80
C ALA A 274 -25.63 -0.54 32.77
N ALA A 275 -26.05 -1.15 31.66
CA ALA A 275 -26.98 -0.55 30.74
C ALA A 275 -28.23 -0.08 31.53
N PRO A 276 -28.80 1.12 31.24
CA PRO A 276 -29.97 1.66 31.96
C PRO A 276 -31.25 0.81 31.88
N TYR A 277 -31.23 -0.31 31.14
CA TYR A 277 -32.36 -1.18 30.90
C TYR A 277 -32.26 -2.55 31.60
N ALA A 278 -31.37 -2.72 32.58
CA ALA A 278 -31.55 -3.78 33.56
C ALA A 278 -32.78 -3.42 34.42
N SER A 279 -33.94 -3.98 34.06
CA SER A 279 -35.19 -3.86 34.81
C SER A 279 -34.92 -4.02 36.31
N LYS A 280 -35.23 -2.98 37.10
CA LYS A 280 -35.38 -3.06 38.55
C LYS A 280 -36.48 -4.08 38.85
N GLY A 281 -36.09 -5.33 39.06
CA GLY A 281 -37.06 -6.41 39.24
C GLY A 281 -36.44 -7.80 39.30
N GLY A 282 -35.28 -7.96 39.93
CA GLY A 282 -34.68 -9.27 40.17
C GLY A 282 -34.13 -9.33 41.58
N LYS A 283 -34.75 -10.12 42.46
CA LYS A 283 -34.28 -10.39 43.83
C LYS A 283 -32.77 -10.65 43.83
N LYS A 284 -32.05 -10.02 44.77
CA LYS A 284 -30.67 -10.36 45.14
C LYS A 284 -30.62 -11.85 45.52
N GLY A 285 -30.35 -12.71 44.54
CA GLY A 285 -30.04 -14.11 44.76
C GLY A 285 -28.66 -14.20 45.37
N LYS A 286 -28.58 -14.79 46.56
CA LYS A 286 -27.34 -15.14 47.25
C LYS A 286 -26.34 -15.75 46.26
N SER A 287 -25.09 -15.29 46.34
CA SER A 287 -23.91 -15.90 45.71
C SER A 287 -23.69 -17.30 46.28
N GLY A 288 -24.50 -18.26 45.84
CA GLY A 288 -24.24 -19.67 46.04
C GLY A 288 -23.15 -20.08 45.05
N ALA A 289 -22.04 -20.59 45.58
CA ALA A 289 -21.06 -21.35 44.83
C ALA A 289 -21.80 -22.39 43.99
N LYS A 290 -21.93 -22.15 42.68
CA LYS A 290 -22.46 -23.13 41.75
C LYS A 290 -21.29 -23.87 41.13
N SER A 291 -21.32 -25.17 41.42
CA SER A 291 -20.46 -26.26 40.98
C SER A 291 -19.70 -25.98 39.68
N ALA A 292 -18.43 -26.37 39.66
CA ALA A 292 -17.65 -26.54 38.45
C ALA A 292 -18.42 -27.48 37.50
N VAL A 293 -19.23 -26.91 36.62
CA VAL A 293 -19.70 -27.60 35.43
C VAL A 293 -18.42 -27.98 34.70
N SER A 294 -18.22 -29.28 34.43
CA SER A 294 -17.14 -29.76 33.59
C SER A 294 -17.11 -28.92 32.30
N ALA A 295 -16.22 -27.93 32.28
CA ALA A 295 -16.12 -27.01 31.16
C ALA A 295 -15.60 -27.86 30.00
N LYS A 296 -16.43 -28.04 28.98
CA LYS A 296 -16.05 -28.73 27.73
C LYS A 296 -14.69 -28.22 27.31
N TRP A 297 -13.73 -29.10 27.04
CA TRP A 297 -12.32 -28.71 26.83
C TRP A 297 -12.15 -27.63 25.74
N TRP A 298 -13.02 -27.63 24.72
CA TRP A 298 -13.05 -26.62 23.66
C TRP A 298 -13.54 -25.22 24.08
N THR A 299 -14.06 -25.07 25.30
CA THR A 299 -14.44 -23.78 25.90
C THR A 299 -13.31 -23.17 26.73
N ASN A 300 -12.18 -23.87 26.86
CA ASN A 300 -10.98 -23.36 27.51
C ASN A 300 -10.43 -22.15 26.75
N CYS A 301 -10.03 -21.11 27.47
CA CYS A 301 -9.58 -19.86 26.87
C CYS A 301 -8.32 -20.00 26.02
N TRP A 302 -7.37 -20.82 26.47
CA TRP A 302 -6.13 -21.10 25.76
C TRP A 302 -6.38 -21.92 24.51
N PHE A 303 -7.33 -22.87 24.57
CA PHE A 303 -7.73 -23.61 23.38
C PHE A 303 -8.35 -22.68 22.34
N ILE A 304 -9.26 -21.79 22.73
CA ILE A 304 -9.87 -20.82 21.82
C ILE A 304 -8.81 -19.90 21.21
N ALA A 305 -7.91 -19.35 22.03
CA ALA A 305 -6.80 -18.52 21.54
C ALA A 305 -5.91 -19.29 20.55
N ALA A 306 -5.57 -20.54 20.86
CA ALA A 306 -4.78 -21.40 19.97
C ALA A 306 -5.50 -21.66 18.64
N MET A 307 -6.82 -21.90 18.64
CA MET A 307 -7.59 -22.09 17.41
C MET A 307 -7.69 -20.79 16.59
N LEU A 308 -7.83 -19.64 17.24
CA LEU A 308 -7.79 -18.34 16.55
C LEU A 308 -6.43 -18.10 15.90
N MET A 309 -5.33 -18.35 16.63
CA MET A 309 -3.98 -18.22 16.11
C MET A 309 -3.69 -19.23 14.97
N LEU A 310 -4.13 -20.48 15.11
CA LEU A 310 -4.00 -21.49 14.07
C LEU A 310 -4.77 -21.11 12.80
N GLY A 311 -6.02 -20.65 12.94
CA GLY A 311 -6.81 -20.16 11.81
C GLY A 311 -6.17 -18.96 11.12
N THR A 312 -5.59 -18.04 11.91
CA THR A 312 -4.82 -16.89 11.40
C THR A 312 -3.63 -17.34 10.57
N PHE A 313 -2.85 -18.27 11.10
CA PHE A 313 -1.68 -18.84 10.45
C PHE A 313 -2.05 -19.52 9.14
N ILE A 314 -3.08 -20.39 9.13
CA ILE A 314 -3.52 -21.11 7.93
C ILE A 314 -3.93 -20.14 6.82
N VAL A 315 -4.70 -19.09 7.14
CA VAL A 315 -5.12 -18.10 6.14
C VAL A 315 -3.93 -17.37 5.52
N ARG A 316 -2.93 -17.01 6.34
CA ARG A 316 -1.71 -16.32 5.86
C ARG A 316 -0.73 -17.27 5.18
N LEU A 317 -0.72 -18.56 5.55
CA LEU A 317 0.11 -19.58 4.94
C LEU A 317 -0.16 -19.72 3.44
N VAL A 318 -1.41 -19.52 3.01
CA VAL A 318 -1.76 -19.47 1.59
C VAL A 318 -0.93 -18.40 0.89
N PHE A 319 -0.95 -17.15 1.38
CA PHE A 319 -0.21 -16.04 0.78
C PHE A 319 1.32 -16.21 0.88
N LEU A 320 1.80 -16.78 1.99
CA LEU A 320 3.23 -17.09 2.16
C LEU A 320 3.73 -18.08 1.10
N LEU A 321 2.94 -19.11 0.78
CA LEU A 321 3.36 -20.19 -0.11
C LEU A 321 2.95 -19.96 -1.58
N SER A 322 1.93 -19.15 -1.84
CA SER A 322 1.40 -18.92 -3.19
C SER A 322 1.84 -17.59 -3.80
N MET A 323 2.62 -16.77 -3.09
CA MET A 323 3.08 -15.47 -3.59
C MET A 323 4.51 -15.24 -3.14
N TYR A 324 5.33 -14.63 -3.99
CA TYR A 324 6.68 -14.23 -3.62
C TYR A 324 6.68 -12.99 -2.70
N GLY A 325 5.69 -12.11 -2.85
CA GLY A 325 5.53 -10.89 -2.07
C GLY A 325 5.68 -9.65 -2.97
N PHE A 326 6.38 -8.64 -2.48
CA PHE A 326 6.61 -7.37 -3.20
C PHE A 326 7.72 -7.48 -4.27
N GLY A 327 7.73 -8.55 -5.06
CA GLY A 327 8.63 -8.75 -6.20
C GLY A 327 10.08 -8.34 -5.97
N GLY A 328 10.61 -7.45 -6.83
CA GLY A 328 11.98 -6.95 -6.77
C GLY A 328 12.35 -6.25 -5.45
N GLU A 329 11.38 -5.66 -4.72
CA GLU A 329 11.63 -5.12 -3.38
C GLU A 329 11.93 -6.23 -2.37
N MET A 330 11.29 -7.40 -2.53
CA MET A 330 11.58 -8.59 -1.73
C MET A 330 12.97 -9.13 -2.07
N ASP A 331 13.35 -9.20 -3.34
CA ASP A 331 14.70 -9.63 -3.75
C ASP A 331 15.77 -8.76 -3.11
N ALA A 332 15.61 -7.44 -3.21
CA ALA A 332 16.53 -6.49 -2.62
C ALA A 332 16.63 -6.65 -1.09
N THR A 333 15.52 -6.99 -0.43
CA THR A 333 15.49 -7.28 1.01
C THR A 333 16.16 -8.62 1.35
N VAL A 334 15.99 -9.65 0.52
CA VAL A 334 16.65 -10.96 0.66
C VAL A 334 18.16 -10.83 0.50
N ASP A 335 18.61 -10.06 -0.49
CA ASP A 335 20.03 -9.79 -0.72
C ASP A 335 20.65 -9.01 0.44
N LEU A 336 19.93 -8.01 0.97
CA LEU A 336 20.33 -7.31 2.19
C LEU A 336 20.45 -8.25 3.39
N ALA A 337 19.47 -9.15 3.59
CA ALA A 337 19.52 -10.12 4.68
C ALA A 337 20.75 -11.04 4.56
N ARG A 338 21.05 -11.55 3.36
CA ARG A 338 22.23 -12.40 3.10
C ARG A 338 23.53 -11.64 3.32
N TRP A 339 23.62 -10.39 2.87
CA TRP A 339 24.78 -9.55 3.08
C TRP A 339 25.03 -9.30 4.58
N LEU A 340 23.98 -8.98 5.34
CA LEU A 340 24.05 -8.77 6.79
C LEU A 340 24.49 -10.03 7.53
N ALA A 341 24.12 -11.22 7.04
CA ALA A 341 24.54 -12.49 7.62
C ALA A 341 26.06 -12.74 7.47
N GLN A 342 26.67 -12.21 6.41
CA GLN A 342 28.10 -12.38 6.13
C GLN A 342 28.97 -11.28 6.75
N HIS A 343 28.46 -10.04 6.77
CA HIS A 343 29.25 -8.85 7.16
C HIS A 343 28.86 -8.29 8.53
N GLY A 344 27.76 -8.76 9.12
CA GLY A 344 27.19 -8.20 10.33
C GLY A 344 26.53 -6.83 10.12
N VAL A 345 26.09 -6.22 11.21
CA VAL A 345 25.28 -4.98 11.20
C VAL A 345 26.10 -3.71 11.48
N GLY A 346 27.39 -3.83 11.82
CA GLY A 346 28.18 -2.73 12.40
C GLY A 346 28.51 -1.59 11.44
N ASN A 347 28.55 -1.84 10.13
CA ASN A 347 28.89 -0.86 9.09
C ASN A 347 27.74 -0.62 8.09
N ILE A 348 26.54 -1.15 8.35
CA ILE A 348 25.47 -1.17 7.34
C ILE A 348 25.07 0.24 6.89
N TYR A 349 24.91 1.17 7.82
CA TYR A 349 24.51 2.55 7.49
C TYR A 349 25.63 3.37 6.86
N ALA A 350 26.89 3.08 7.17
CA ALA A 350 28.03 3.70 6.47
C ALA A 350 28.12 3.24 5.00
N ASN A 351 27.66 2.02 4.73
CA ASN A 351 27.59 1.45 3.38
C ASN A 351 26.24 1.68 2.70
N ALA A 352 25.38 2.57 3.20
CA ALA A 352 24.03 2.75 2.67
C ALA A 352 24.01 3.13 1.18
N SER A 353 24.97 3.94 0.72
CA SER A 353 25.09 4.33 -0.70
C SER A 353 25.48 3.18 -1.64
N SER A 354 25.94 2.06 -1.09
CA SER A 354 26.28 0.86 -1.88
C SER A 354 25.05 0.03 -2.28
N TRP A 355 23.85 0.42 -1.81
CA TRP A 355 22.59 -0.24 -2.09
C TRP A 355 21.74 0.63 -3.02
N SER A 356 21.52 0.19 -4.26
CA SER A 356 20.67 0.90 -5.22
C SER A 356 19.19 0.51 -5.11
N ASN A 357 18.91 -0.70 -4.65
CA ASN A 357 17.57 -1.31 -4.71
C ASN A 357 16.88 -1.41 -3.34
N VAL A 358 17.55 -0.97 -2.25
CA VAL A 358 16.96 -0.82 -0.92
C VAL A 358 17.47 0.47 -0.31
N ASP A 359 16.57 1.33 0.15
CA ASP A 359 16.95 2.52 0.90
C ASP A 359 17.28 2.18 2.36
N VAL A 360 18.50 1.68 2.57
CA VAL A 360 19.04 1.37 3.90
C VAL A 360 18.99 2.58 4.84
N ALA A 361 19.07 3.80 4.30
CA ALA A 361 19.11 5.03 5.10
C ALA A 361 17.75 5.37 5.74
N THR A 362 16.65 4.77 5.27
CA THR A 362 15.31 4.90 5.85
C THR A 362 14.85 3.68 6.66
N MET A 363 15.70 2.67 6.79
CA MET A 363 15.44 1.48 7.59
C MET A 363 15.93 1.62 9.04
N SER A 364 15.37 0.79 9.92
CA SER A 364 15.66 0.87 11.35
C SER A 364 16.68 -0.14 11.85
N PRO A 365 17.40 0.17 12.97
CA PRO A 365 18.30 -0.79 13.58
C PRO A 365 17.60 -2.11 13.93
N GLY A 366 16.35 -2.05 14.41
CA GLY A 366 15.56 -3.25 14.70
C GLY A 366 15.25 -4.07 13.45
N ALA A 367 14.92 -3.44 12.33
CA ALA A 367 14.75 -4.14 11.05
C ALA A 367 16.05 -4.82 10.59
N MET A 368 17.19 -4.13 10.71
CA MET A 368 18.50 -4.69 10.39
C MET A 368 18.84 -5.92 11.24
N TYR A 369 18.49 -5.91 12.53
CA TYR A 369 18.71 -7.07 13.39
C TYR A 369 17.86 -8.27 12.97
N ILE A 370 16.60 -8.04 12.61
CA ILE A 370 15.71 -9.09 12.13
C ILE A 370 16.25 -9.67 10.82
N LEU A 371 16.65 -8.82 9.87
CA LEU A 371 17.21 -9.26 8.60
C LEU A 371 18.53 -10.02 8.76
N ALA A 372 19.42 -9.58 9.64
CA ALA A 372 20.66 -10.29 9.93
C ALA A 372 20.41 -11.71 10.48
N ILE A 373 19.45 -11.85 11.40
CA ILE A 373 19.05 -13.16 11.95
C ILE A 373 18.46 -14.05 10.85
N ILE A 374 17.56 -13.49 10.04
CA ILE A 374 16.89 -14.24 8.97
C ILE A 374 17.90 -14.66 7.89
N GLY A 375 18.80 -13.77 7.49
CA GLY A 375 19.86 -14.09 6.55
C GLY A 375 20.76 -15.21 7.08
N ALA A 376 21.11 -15.19 8.37
CA ALA A 376 21.89 -16.25 8.99
C ALA A 376 21.14 -17.59 9.04
N MET A 377 19.85 -17.58 9.36
CA MET A 377 18.99 -18.78 9.32
C MET A 377 18.76 -19.29 7.89
N GLY A 378 18.80 -18.40 6.91
CA GLY A 378 18.46 -18.64 5.51
C GLY A 378 19.64 -18.91 4.58
N GLN A 379 20.87 -19.06 5.09
CA GLN A 379 22.09 -19.22 4.25
C GLN A 379 22.00 -20.39 3.26
N ASN A 380 21.27 -21.46 3.61
CA ASN A 380 21.09 -22.65 2.77
C ASN A 380 19.73 -22.69 2.05
N LEU A 381 18.95 -21.61 2.11
CA LEU A 381 17.63 -21.52 1.47
C LEU A 381 17.72 -20.74 0.15
N THR A 382 16.83 -21.08 -0.78
CA THR A 382 16.58 -20.28 -1.98
C THR A 382 16.06 -18.88 -1.60
N ALA A 383 16.07 -17.94 -2.54
CA ALA A 383 15.52 -16.60 -2.31
C ALA A 383 14.05 -16.68 -1.83
N ASP A 384 13.26 -17.56 -2.46
CA ASP A 384 11.89 -17.89 -2.05
C ASP A 384 11.82 -18.33 -0.59
N GLY A 385 12.69 -19.24 -0.16
CA GLY A 385 12.73 -19.72 1.22
C GLY A 385 13.04 -18.60 2.22
N VAL A 386 13.97 -17.71 1.88
CA VAL A 386 14.30 -16.54 2.72
C VAL A 386 13.13 -15.54 2.74
N SER A 387 12.48 -15.31 1.60
CA SER A 387 11.29 -14.42 1.50
C SER A 387 10.16 -14.88 2.44
N VAL A 388 9.97 -16.20 2.57
CA VAL A 388 8.98 -16.79 3.48
C VAL A 388 9.36 -16.51 4.92
N LEU A 389 10.65 -16.64 5.29
CA LEU A 389 11.12 -16.32 6.64
C LEU A 389 10.92 -14.85 7.00
N ILE A 390 11.19 -13.92 6.07
CA ILE A 390 10.96 -12.47 6.25
C ILE A 390 9.49 -12.21 6.58
N ARG A 391 8.59 -12.72 5.75
CA ARG A 391 7.14 -12.50 5.91
C ARG A 391 6.56 -13.25 7.12
N MET A 392 7.15 -14.37 7.51
CA MET A 392 6.74 -15.14 8.69
C MET A 392 6.77 -14.29 9.97
N VAL A 393 7.69 -13.33 10.08
CA VAL A 393 7.75 -12.38 11.21
C VAL A 393 6.42 -11.61 11.33
N GLY A 394 5.89 -11.13 10.22
CA GLY A 394 4.60 -10.44 10.17
C GLY A 394 3.44 -11.36 10.56
N VAL A 395 3.45 -12.61 10.09
CA VAL A 395 2.40 -13.61 10.41
C VAL A 395 2.38 -13.92 11.91
N LEU A 396 3.54 -14.14 12.53
CA LEU A 396 3.65 -14.38 13.96
C LEU A 396 3.21 -13.16 14.79
N ALA A 397 3.52 -11.95 14.31
CA ALA A 397 3.08 -10.72 14.94
C ALA A 397 1.55 -10.56 14.91
N ASP A 398 0.90 -10.85 13.78
CA ASP A 398 -0.56 -10.82 13.68
C ASP A 398 -1.22 -11.86 14.59
N MET A 399 -0.64 -13.07 14.72
CA MET A 399 -1.11 -14.06 15.71
C MET A 399 -1.05 -13.50 17.14
N ALA A 400 0.01 -12.75 17.49
CA ALA A 400 0.11 -12.09 18.77
C ALA A 400 -0.95 -11.00 18.96
N VAL A 401 -1.23 -10.17 17.94
CA VAL A 401 -2.30 -9.16 17.97
C VAL A 401 -3.65 -9.82 18.22
N ILE A 402 -3.94 -10.93 17.56
CA ILE A 402 -5.22 -11.66 17.66
C ILE A 402 -5.37 -12.28 19.04
N ALA A 403 -4.30 -12.85 19.60
CA ALA A 403 -4.29 -13.31 20.99
C ALA A 403 -4.56 -12.14 21.95
N MET A 404 -3.94 -10.96 21.74
CA MET A 404 -4.17 -9.77 22.56
C MET A 404 -5.62 -9.27 22.47
N ILE A 405 -6.20 -9.20 21.27
CA ILE A 405 -7.62 -8.85 21.07
C ILE A 405 -8.50 -9.82 21.84
N TYR A 406 -8.26 -11.13 21.72
CA TYR A 406 -9.06 -12.15 22.40
C TYR A 406 -8.94 -12.06 23.93
N PHE A 407 -7.73 -12.04 24.50
CA PHE A 407 -7.55 -12.02 25.95
C PHE A 407 -8.01 -10.70 26.58
N TYR A 408 -7.79 -9.57 25.91
CA TYR A 408 -8.32 -8.29 26.36
C TYR A 408 -9.85 -8.25 26.25
N GLY A 409 -10.41 -8.80 25.18
CA GLY A 409 -11.85 -8.96 24.97
C GLY A 409 -12.51 -9.84 26.02
N ARG A 410 -11.91 -10.99 26.36
CA ARG A 410 -12.40 -11.86 27.45
C ARG A 410 -12.52 -11.11 28.77
N LYS A 411 -11.55 -10.24 29.06
CA LYS A 411 -11.53 -9.45 30.29
C LYS A 411 -12.62 -8.37 30.33
N TYR A 412 -12.93 -7.74 29.20
CA TYR A 412 -13.75 -6.52 29.18
C TYR A 412 -15.07 -6.58 28.39
N ALA A 413 -15.23 -7.52 27.46
CA ALA A 413 -16.39 -7.65 26.56
C ALA A 413 -17.03 -9.06 26.57
N GLY A 414 -16.31 -10.07 27.05
CA GLY A 414 -16.76 -11.47 27.09
C GLY A 414 -16.31 -12.29 25.88
N ASP A 415 -16.17 -13.62 26.06
CA ASP A 415 -15.61 -14.55 25.07
C ASP A 415 -16.28 -14.46 23.69
N ARG A 416 -17.61 -14.31 23.63
CA ARG A 416 -18.34 -14.27 22.36
C ARG A 416 -17.94 -13.07 21.51
N LEU A 417 -17.84 -11.89 22.11
CA LEU A 417 -17.43 -10.68 21.40
C LEU A 417 -15.93 -10.71 21.12
N ALA A 418 -15.12 -11.19 22.06
CA ALA A 418 -13.69 -11.35 21.89
C ALA A 418 -13.32 -12.20 20.68
N ILE A 419 -14.00 -13.34 20.51
CA ILE A 419 -13.83 -14.22 19.34
C ILE A 419 -14.20 -13.51 18.05
N ILE A 420 -15.32 -12.78 18.01
CA ILE A 420 -15.76 -12.09 16.79
C ILE A 420 -14.76 -11.02 16.38
N PHE A 421 -14.32 -10.16 17.30
CA PHE A 421 -13.36 -9.09 16.97
C PHE A 421 -11.97 -9.63 16.63
N ALA A 422 -11.51 -10.68 17.32
CA ALA A 422 -10.27 -11.36 16.97
C ALA A 422 -10.34 -11.98 15.57
N ALA A 423 -11.46 -12.63 15.23
CA ALA A 423 -11.69 -13.19 13.89
C ALA A 423 -11.84 -12.11 12.80
N VAL A 424 -12.43 -10.95 13.12
CA VAL A 424 -12.47 -9.81 12.18
C VAL A 424 -11.05 -9.41 11.81
N TYR A 425 -10.21 -9.10 12.80
CA TYR A 425 -8.82 -8.71 12.52
C TYR A 425 -8.07 -9.82 11.77
N ALA A 426 -8.24 -11.09 12.16
CA ALA A 426 -7.61 -12.23 11.48
C ALA A 426 -7.93 -12.33 9.98
N LEU A 427 -9.13 -11.87 9.57
CA LEU A 427 -9.66 -12.02 8.22
C LEU A 427 -9.65 -10.71 7.42
N LEU A 428 -9.21 -9.59 7.98
CA LEU A 428 -9.14 -8.33 7.24
C LEU A 428 -8.09 -8.45 6.12
N PRO A 429 -8.43 -8.20 4.84
CA PRO A 429 -7.48 -8.28 3.74
C PRO A 429 -6.22 -7.46 3.92
N VAL A 430 -6.33 -6.24 4.46
CA VAL A 430 -5.14 -5.42 4.77
C VAL A 430 -4.20 -6.13 5.75
N THR A 431 -4.70 -6.82 6.78
CA THR A 431 -3.84 -7.56 7.73
C THR A 431 -3.15 -8.74 7.05
N ILE A 432 -3.86 -9.42 6.16
CA ILE A 432 -3.34 -10.59 5.42
C ILE A 432 -2.23 -10.13 4.47
N VAL A 433 -2.44 -9.05 3.73
CA VAL A 433 -1.43 -8.49 2.81
C VAL A 433 -0.22 -7.94 3.56
N MET A 434 -0.45 -7.14 4.61
CA MET A 434 0.63 -6.52 5.39
C MET A 434 1.50 -7.53 6.14
N SER A 435 0.98 -8.73 6.45
CA SER A 435 1.76 -9.79 7.10
C SER A 435 2.26 -10.86 6.13
N GLY A 436 1.50 -11.18 5.08
CA GLY A 436 1.76 -12.31 4.18
C GLY A 436 2.42 -11.95 2.85
N MET A 437 2.49 -10.67 2.47
CA MET A 437 3.07 -10.24 1.19
C MET A 437 4.18 -9.20 1.33
N THR A 438 4.02 -8.19 2.21
CA THR A 438 5.00 -7.10 2.29
C THR A 438 6.35 -7.58 2.82
N ASN A 439 7.43 -6.95 2.36
CA ASN A 439 8.80 -7.08 2.88
C ASN A 439 9.06 -6.19 4.12
N THR A 440 8.02 -5.60 4.72
CA THR A 440 8.14 -4.69 5.86
C THR A 440 7.78 -5.35 7.19
N PHE A 441 8.29 -4.83 8.31
CA PHE A 441 7.98 -5.34 9.65
C PHE A 441 6.84 -4.59 10.36
N VAL A 442 5.94 -3.96 9.59
CA VAL A 442 4.87 -3.11 10.14
C VAL A 442 3.88 -3.92 10.99
N SER A 443 3.58 -5.17 10.62
CA SER A 443 2.72 -6.04 11.43
C SER A 443 3.32 -6.31 12.83
N LEU A 444 4.65 -6.44 12.92
CA LEU A 444 5.38 -6.54 14.20
C LEU A 444 5.32 -5.23 14.99
N LEU A 445 5.48 -4.09 14.31
CA LEU A 445 5.32 -2.78 14.93
C LEU A 445 3.91 -2.62 15.54
N VAL A 446 2.85 -3.00 14.82
CA VAL A 446 1.47 -2.98 15.33
C VAL A 446 1.33 -3.86 16.56
N ALA A 447 1.91 -5.07 16.57
CA ALA A 447 1.89 -5.94 17.74
C ALA A 447 2.56 -5.28 18.97
N LEU A 448 3.73 -4.68 18.79
CA LEU A 448 4.44 -3.98 19.87
C LEU A 448 3.67 -2.75 20.36
N MET A 449 3.09 -1.95 19.46
CA MET A 449 2.30 -0.77 19.80
C MET A 449 1.01 -1.14 20.55
N VAL A 450 0.30 -2.18 20.10
CA VAL A 450 -0.87 -2.71 20.81
C VAL A 450 -0.46 -3.19 22.20
N ALA A 451 0.60 -4.00 22.30
CA ALA A 451 1.11 -4.48 23.58
C ALA A 451 1.47 -3.33 24.53
N ALA A 452 2.20 -2.31 24.05
CA ALA A 452 2.58 -1.14 24.84
C ALA A 452 1.36 -0.39 25.38
N VAL A 453 0.35 -0.11 24.56
CA VAL A 453 -0.88 0.59 24.98
C VAL A 453 -1.69 -0.25 25.96
N LEU A 454 -1.83 -1.56 25.75
CA LEU A 454 -2.52 -2.43 26.69
C LEU A 454 -1.80 -2.50 28.03
N LEU A 455 -0.46 -2.62 28.04
CA LEU A 455 0.35 -2.61 29.26
C LEU A 455 0.24 -1.26 30.00
N LEU A 456 0.21 -0.15 29.26
CA LEU A 456 0.01 1.21 29.80
C LEU A 456 -1.32 1.31 30.55
N VAL A 457 -2.41 0.93 29.90
CA VAL A 457 -3.78 0.99 30.47
C VAL A 457 -3.95 0.02 31.64
N GLU A 458 -3.23 -1.10 31.62
CA GLU A 458 -3.14 -2.08 32.72
C GLU A 458 -2.15 -1.68 33.82
N LYS A 459 -1.54 -0.49 33.73
CA LYS A 459 -0.59 0.07 34.72
C LYS A 459 0.69 -0.77 34.91
N LYS A 460 1.05 -1.59 33.93
CA LYS A 460 2.29 -2.38 33.90
C LYS A 460 3.42 -1.55 33.28
N TYR A 461 3.76 -0.43 33.93
CA TYR A 461 4.65 0.59 33.35
C TYR A 461 6.03 0.07 32.95
N LEU A 462 6.67 -0.76 33.78
CA LEU A 462 8.01 -1.28 33.47
C LEU A 462 8.01 -2.12 32.18
N ALA A 463 7.03 -3.02 32.03
CA ALA A 463 6.88 -3.81 30.81
C ALA A 463 6.51 -2.94 29.61
N MET A 464 5.66 -1.93 29.81
CA MET A 464 5.32 -0.96 28.77
C MET A 464 6.56 -0.23 28.25
N TYR A 465 7.45 0.26 29.13
CA TYR A 465 8.70 0.90 28.73
C TYR A 465 9.60 -0.03 27.92
N GLY A 466 9.74 -1.29 28.34
CA GLY A 466 10.52 -2.29 27.60
C GLY A 466 9.96 -2.56 26.20
N VAL A 467 8.64 -2.78 26.09
CA VAL A 467 7.98 -3.00 24.79
C VAL A 467 8.03 -1.76 23.91
N MET A 468 7.86 -0.57 24.48
CA MET A 468 7.98 0.69 23.74
C MET A 468 9.40 0.92 23.24
N ALA A 469 10.43 0.59 24.02
CA ALA A 469 11.82 0.67 23.58
C ALA A 469 12.08 -0.26 22.37
N LEU A 470 11.56 -1.49 22.41
CA LEU A 470 11.62 -2.42 21.27
C LEU A 470 10.86 -1.86 20.05
N ALA A 471 9.69 -1.26 20.25
CA ALA A 471 8.90 -0.66 19.19
C ALA A 471 9.66 0.49 18.50
N VAL A 472 10.31 1.37 19.26
CA VAL A 472 11.07 2.52 18.74
C VAL A 472 12.34 2.08 18.00
N ILE A 473 12.99 1.02 18.47
CA ILE A 473 14.16 0.45 17.77
C ILE A 473 13.74 -0.19 16.44
N LEU A 474 12.58 -0.85 16.43
CA LEU A 474 12.00 -1.41 15.22
C LEU A 474 11.51 -0.32 14.26
N ASP A 475 10.95 0.77 14.76
CA ASP A 475 10.44 1.84 13.93
C ASP A 475 10.15 3.11 14.76
N ILE A 476 10.71 4.24 14.32
CA ILE A 476 10.52 5.53 15.00
C ILE A 476 9.06 5.96 15.04
N ARG A 477 8.21 5.48 14.11
CA ARG A 477 6.76 5.77 14.06
C ARG A 477 6.03 5.35 15.33
N ALA A 478 6.59 4.42 16.13
CA ALA A 478 6.08 4.10 17.45
C ALA A 478 5.93 5.34 18.35
N LEU A 479 6.83 6.33 18.23
CA LEU A 479 6.84 7.55 19.03
C LEU A 479 5.59 8.43 18.82
N ALA A 480 4.79 8.20 17.78
CA ALA A 480 3.48 8.83 17.64
C ALA A 480 2.57 8.59 18.86
N LEU A 481 2.76 7.48 19.58
CA LEU A 481 2.02 7.17 20.81
C LEU A 481 2.60 7.80 22.08
N ALA A 482 3.82 8.34 22.03
CA ALA A 482 4.50 8.86 23.22
C ALA A 482 3.72 10.01 23.89
N PRO A 483 3.14 11.01 23.18
CA PRO A 483 2.44 12.11 23.84
C PRO A 483 1.23 11.67 24.66
N ILE A 484 0.42 10.73 24.15
CA ILE A 484 -0.73 10.20 24.90
C ILE A 484 -0.27 9.33 26.07
N ALA A 485 0.81 8.57 25.90
CA ALA A 485 1.39 7.75 26.97
C ALA A 485 1.93 8.61 28.12
N VAL A 486 2.68 9.68 27.80
CA VAL A 486 3.19 10.66 28.76
C VAL A 486 2.05 11.38 29.46
N THR A 487 1.01 11.78 28.72
CA THR A 487 -0.17 12.45 29.32
C THR A 487 -0.88 11.53 30.33
N TYR A 488 -1.10 10.26 29.97
CA TYR A 488 -1.68 9.28 30.88
C TYR A 488 -0.79 9.06 32.11
N MET A 489 0.52 8.89 31.91
CA MET A 489 1.47 8.68 33.01
C MET A 489 1.58 9.90 33.92
N GLY A 490 1.56 11.12 33.38
CA GLY A 490 1.54 12.36 34.16
C GLY A 490 0.29 12.45 35.03
N TYR A 491 -0.88 12.09 34.49
CA TYR A 491 -2.10 11.99 35.30
C TYR A 491 -1.99 10.92 36.40
N MET A 492 -1.41 9.77 36.10
CA MET A 492 -1.20 8.70 37.09
C MET A 492 -0.16 9.06 38.15
N TYR A 493 0.86 9.84 37.78
CA TYR A 493 1.86 10.42 38.69
C TYR A 493 1.22 11.39 39.68
N TYR A 494 0.34 12.27 39.18
CA TYR A 494 -0.44 13.18 40.02
C TYR A 494 -1.38 12.40 40.95
N ARG A 495 -2.12 11.42 40.42
CA ARG A 495 -3.07 10.60 41.18
C ARG A 495 -2.39 9.74 42.25
N ALA A 496 -1.12 9.39 42.09
CA ALA A 496 -0.37 8.62 43.09
C ALA A 496 -0.29 9.36 44.43
N ASP A 497 -0.22 10.70 44.42
CA ASP A 497 -0.34 11.55 45.61
C ASP A 497 -0.63 12.99 45.18
N SER A 498 -1.87 13.45 45.33
CA SER A 498 -2.28 14.79 44.88
C SER A 498 -1.50 15.95 45.51
N THR A 499 -0.82 15.73 46.64
CA THR A 499 -0.01 16.76 47.32
C THR A 499 1.38 16.93 46.72
N LEU A 500 1.81 16.02 45.84
CA LEU A 500 3.14 15.96 45.23
C LEU A 500 4.31 15.80 46.23
N LYS A 501 4.04 15.52 47.51
CA LYS A 501 5.08 15.49 48.55
C LYS A 501 5.79 14.14 48.68
N SER A 502 5.13 13.03 48.35
CA SER A 502 5.68 11.67 48.53
C SER A 502 6.22 11.07 47.23
N PHE A 503 7.45 10.57 47.21
CA PHE A 503 8.01 9.89 46.03
C PHE A 503 7.86 8.37 46.14
N GLY A 504 6.62 7.88 45.94
CA GLY A 504 6.30 6.46 46.05
C GLY A 504 6.73 5.61 44.84
N LYS A 505 6.57 4.28 44.95
CA LYS A 505 6.95 3.29 43.93
C LYS A 505 6.42 3.61 42.52
N THR A 506 5.16 4.03 42.40
CA THR A 506 4.55 4.39 41.12
C THR A 506 5.26 5.57 40.46
N ARG A 507 5.60 6.61 41.24
CA ARG A 507 6.33 7.78 40.75
C ARG A 507 7.74 7.44 40.32
N ALA A 508 8.45 6.69 41.16
CA ALA A 508 9.77 6.17 40.84
C ALA A 508 9.74 5.36 39.54
N THR A 509 8.74 4.49 39.35
CA THR A 509 8.62 3.67 38.14
C THR A 509 8.35 4.53 36.89
N ILE A 510 7.53 5.57 36.99
CA ILE A 510 7.25 6.48 35.86
C ILE A 510 8.51 7.31 35.50
N VAL A 511 9.20 7.87 36.50
CA VAL A 511 10.36 8.74 36.24
C VAL A 511 11.57 7.90 35.79
N PHE A 512 11.99 6.92 36.58
CA PHE A 512 13.15 6.10 36.25
C PHE A 512 12.89 5.10 35.13
N GLY A 513 11.62 4.73 34.88
CA GLY A 513 11.26 3.91 33.73
C GLY A 513 11.50 4.64 32.40
N LEU A 514 11.28 5.96 32.34
CA LEU A 514 11.60 6.77 31.16
C LEU A 514 13.11 6.83 30.91
N VAL A 515 13.90 7.07 31.96
CA VAL A 515 15.37 7.04 31.90
C VAL A 515 15.86 5.65 31.46
N GLY A 516 15.29 4.59 32.05
CA GLY A 516 15.58 3.21 31.70
C GLY A 516 15.21 2.86 30.26
N ALA A 517 14.10 3.39 29.73
CA ALA A 517 13.72 3.22 28.33
C ALA A 517 14.71 3.91 27.39
N PHE A 518 15.12 5.14 27.69
CA PHE A 518 16.14 5.85 26.91
C PHE A 518 17.48 5.09 26.90
N ALA A 519 17.92 4.62 28.07
CA ALA A 519 19.12 3.80 28.19
C ALA A 519 18.97 2.48 27.41
N ALA A 520 17.81 1.82 27.48
CA ALA A 520 17.53 0.60 26.74
C ALA A 520 17.60 0.82 25.22
N VAL A 521 16.98 1.89 24.70
CA VAL A 521 17.07 2.24 23.27
C VAL A 521 18.53 2.49 22.88
N TYR A 522 19.27 3.29 23.64
CA TYR A 522 20.70 3.52 23.38
C TYR A 522 21.50 2.22 23.31
N LEU A 523 21.35 1.35 24.32
CA LEU A 523 22.03 0.03 24.38
C LEU A 523 21.64 -0.86 23.19
N LEU A 524 20.37 -0.86 22.80
CA LEU A 524 19.87 -1.63 21.66
C LEU A 524 20.39 -1.10 20.32
N THR A 525 20.87 0.15 20.23
CA THR A 525 21.51 0.67 19.01
C THR A 525 23.01 0.39 18.93
N LEU A 526 23.65 -0.11 19.99
CA LEU A 526 25.10 -0.33 20.00
C LEU A 526 25.61 -1.26 18.90
N PRO A 527 24.93 -2.38 18.55
CA PRO A 527 25.43 -3.27 17.49
C PRO A 527 25.63 -2.58 16.13
N VAL A 528 24.71 -1.68 15.72
CA VAL A 528 24.87 -0.90 14.46
C VAL A 528 25.83 0.27 14.59
N ALA A 529 26.21 0.64 15.81
CA ALA A 529 27.07 1.78 16.09
C ALA A 529 28.50 1.37 16.46
N ILE A 530 28.78 0.09 16.67
CA ILE A 530 30.00 -0.40 17.35
C ILE A 530 31.31 0.09 16.70
N ASN A 531 31.32 0.22 15.37
CA ASN A 531 32.48 0.69 14.60
C ASN A 531 32.55 2.22 14.47
N HIS A 532 31.50 2.93 14.88
CA HIS A 532 31.35 4.38 14.71
C HIS A 532 31.20 5.14 16.04
N LEU A 533 31.32 4.46 17.19
CA LEU A 533 31.27 5.10 18.51
C LEU A 533 32.38 6.14 18.72
N GLY A 534 33.54 5.95 18.06
CA GLY A 534 34.63 6.92 18.08
C GLY A 534 34.35 8.19 17.29
N GLU A 535 33.47 8.12 16.28
CA GLU A 535 33.03 9.28 15.49
C GLU A 535 31.90 10.03 16.20
N ASN A 536 30.91 9.28 16.70
CA ASN A 536 29.76 9.82 17.41
C ASN A 536 29.22 8.79 18.40
N ALA A 537 29.29 9.11 19.70
CA ALA A 537 28.77 8.24 20.75
C ALA A 537 27.28 7.89 20.59
N PHE A 538 26.51 8.75 19.90
CA PHE A 538 25.08 8.56 19.62
C PHE A 538 24.80 8.16 18.16
N TYR A 539 25.78 7.61 17.44
CA TYR A 539 25.63 7.21 16.03
C TYR A 539 24.37 6.38 15.78
N GLY A 540 24.12 5.34 16.58
CA GLY A 540 22.96 4.48 16.43
C GLY A 540 21.62 5.20 16.65
N MET A 541 21.55 6.13 17.61
CA MET A 541 20.37 6.97 17.83
C MET A 541 20.16 7.96 16.67
N ARG A 542 21.25 8.49 16.11
CA ARG A 542 21.20 9.32 14.90
C ARG A 542 20.61 8.55 13.72
N MET A 543 20.94 7.26 13.57
CA MET A 543 20.35 6.43 12.49
C MET A 543 18.85 6.20 12.67
N ILE A 544 18.33 6.12 13.91
CA ILE A 544 16.88 6.12 14.15
C ILE A 544 16.26 7.44 13.67
N ALA A 545 16.85 8.58 14.03
CA ALA A 545 16.35 9.88 13.61
C ALA A 545 16.43 10.08 12.09
N ASN A 546 17.49 9.55 11.46
CA ASN A 546 17.71 9.65 10.02
C ASN A 546 16.60 9.00 9.19
N GLN A 547 15.88 8.00 9.71
CA GLN A 547 14.71 7.43 9.01
C GLN A 547 13.68 8.50 8.64
N MET A 548 13.43 9.45 9.54
CA MET A 548 12.54 10.56 9.27
C MET A 548 13.25 11.75 8.63
N ILE A 549 14.53 11.98 8.89
CA ILE A 549 15.25 13.13 8.32
C ILE A 549 15.54 12.91 6.83
N ASN A 550 15.89 11.71 6.41
CA ASN A 550 16.28 11.43 5.03
C ASN A 550 15.07 11.29 4.10
N ASN A 551 13.89 10.94 4.63
CA ASN A 551 12.67 10.93 3.86
C ASN A 551 12.17 12.37 3.63
N GLN A 552 12.33 12.89 2.42
CA GLN A 552 11.95 14.25 2.04
C GLN A 552 10.77 14.31 1.07
N ILE A 553 9.91 13.27 1.06
CA ILE A 553 8.71 13.26 0.24
C ILE A 553 7.45 13.62 1.04
N PHE A 554 6.48 14.27 0.38
CA PHE A 554 5.19 14.59 0.97
C PHE A 554 4.49 13.32 1.45
N VAL A 555 4.23 12.40 0.52
CA VAL A 555 3.65 11.07 0.76
C VAL A 555 4.22 10.08 -0.24
N ASP A 556 4.32 8.83 0.18
CA ASP A 556 4.74 7.70 -0.64
C ASP A 556 3.60 6.69 -0.72
N ASN A 557 2.80 6.86 -1.77
CA ASN A 557 1.68 6.00 -2.11
C ASN A 557 0.63 5.86 -0.99
N ALA A 558 0.45 6.91 -0.19
CA ALA A 558 -0.49 6.89 0.92
C ALA A 558 -1.77 7.67 0.59
N PHE A 559 -2.93 7.06 0.83
CA PHE A 559 -4.20 7.80 0.81
C PHE A 559 -4.27 8.79 1.98
N GLY A 560 -4.43 10.07 1.66
CA GLY A 560 -4.46 11.12 2.68
C GLY A 560 -4.55 12.52 2.09
N PHE A 561 -4.38 13.53 2.94
CA PHE A 561 -4.53 14.94 2.60
C PHE A 561 -3.64 15.38 1.43
N TYR A 562 -2.36 15.03 1.50
CA TYR A 562 -1.40 15.36 0.44
C TYR A 562 -1.59 14.50 -0.82
N GLY A 563 -2.10 13.27 -0.68
CA GLY A 563 -2.49 12.44 -1.82
C GLY A 563 -3.66 13.05 -2.61
N MET A 564 -4.68 13.55 -1.90
CA MET A 564 -5.80 14.30 -2.50
C MET A 564 -5.33 15.58 -3.21
N ALA A 565 -4.27 16.21 -2.70
CA ALA A 565 -3.68 17.42 -3.27
C ALA A 565 -2.65 17.13 -4.38
N THR A 566 -2.62 15.91 -4.93
CA THR A 566 -1.74 15.48 -6.03
C THR A 566 -0.23 15.62 -5.73
N LEU A 567 0.18 15.44 -4.46
CA LEU A 567 1.56 15.59 -4.00
C LEU A 567 2.27 14.25 -3.75
N ASN A 568 1.83 13.15 -4.40
CA ASN A 568 2.50 11.85 -4.28
C ASN A 568 3.95 11.90 -4.81
N GLN A 569 4.90 11.30 -4.10
CA GLN A 569 6.33 11.29 -4.44
C GLN A 569 6.94 12.68 -4.73
N GLN A 570 6.31 13.76 -4.27
CA GLN A 570 6.85 15.10 -4.43
C GLN A 570 7.77 15.44 -3.26
N GLY A 571 8.90 16.07 -3.55
CA GLY A 571 9.73 16.69 -2.52
C GLY A 571 9.01 17.87 -1.86
N PHE A 572 9.27 18.13 -0.59
CA PHE A 572 8.77 19.33 0.09
C PHE A 572 9.93 20.26 0.50
N ASN A 573 9.65 21.55 0.63
CA ASN A 573 10.62 22.55 1.09
C ASN A 573 10.59 22.73 2.62
N ASP A 574 11.56 23.49 3.14
CA ASP A 574 11.65 23.78 4.58
C ASP A 574 10.38 24.43 5.15
N THR A 575 9.70 25.27 4.36
CA THR A 575 8.44 25.90 4.77
C THR A 575 7.34 24.86 5.03
N ALA A 576 7.13 23.91 4.12
CA ALA A 576 6.16 22.83 4.28
C ALA A 576 6.51 21.93 5.48
N SER A 577 7.81 21.66 5.69
CA SER A 577 8.30 20.92 6.85
C SER A 577 7.96 21.62 8.18
N ILE A 578 8.19 22.93 8.27
CA ILE A 578 7.87 23.74 9.45
C ILE A 578 6.36 23.76 9.71
N LEU A 579 5.54 23.96 8.67
CA LEU A 579 4.08 23.96 8.79
C LEU A 579 3.56 22.60 9.28
N ASN A 580 4.11 21.49 8.77
CA ASN A 580 3.77 20.15 9.23
C ASN A 580 4.16 19.93 10.70
N LEU A 581 5.32 20.45 11.15
CA LEU A 581 5.71 20.37 12.55
C LEU A 581 4.73 21.14 13.46
N VAL A 582 4.32 22.35 13.06
CA VAL A 582 3.30 23.13 13.78
C VAL A 582 1.98 22.37 13.82
N PHE A 583 1.55 21.78 12.71
CA PHE A 583 0.34 20.97 12.64
C PHE A 583 0.40 19.76 13.59
N ILE A 584 1.50 19.02 13.60
CA ILE A 584 1.73 17.89 14.51
C ILE A 584 1.66 18.36 15.97
N LEU A 585 2.26 19.51 16.30
CA LEU A 585 2.23 20.06 17.65
C LEU A 585 0.80 20.41 18.07
N VAL A 586 0.03 21.07 17.21
CA VAL A 586 -1.39 21.39 17.46
C VAL A 586 -2.22 20.11 17.62
N LEU A 587 -2.00 19.11 16.77
CA LEU A 587 -2.65 17.81 16.83
C LEU A 587 -2.36 17.10 18.17
N VAL A 588 -1.10 17.10 18.60
CA VAL A 588 -0.69 16.52 19.90
C VAL A 588 -1.35 17.25 21.06
N VAL A 589 -1.32 18.59 21.09
CA VAL A 589 -1.98 19.39 22.13
C VAL A 589 -3.47 19.08 22.17
N TYR A 590 -4.12 19.03 21.00
CA TYR A 590 -5.53 18.70 20.89
C TYR A 590 -5.82 17.31 21.48
N ILE A 591 -5.09 16.26 21.08
CA ILE A 591 -5.29 14.89 21.56
C ILE A 591 -5.07 14.78 23.08
N CYS A 592 -4.02 15.40 23.60
CA CYS A 592 -3.74 15.43 25.03
C CYS A 592 -4.87 16.15 25.80
N SER A 593 -5.41 17.25 25.26
CA SER A 593 -6.53 17.98 25.88
C SER A 593 -7.80 17.13 25.99
N LEU A 594 -8.09 16.28 25.00
CA LEU A 594 -9.27 15.41 24.99
C LEU A 594 -9.21 14.38 26.11
N TYR A 595 -8.04 13.85 26.43
CA TYR A 595 -7.87 12.92 27.55
C TYR A 595 -8.11 13.60 28.91
N VAL A 596 -7.58 14.81 29.10
CA VAL A 596 -7.55 15.50 30.40
C VAL A 596 -8.95 15.80 30.95
N LYS A 597 -9.97 15.94 30.08
CA LYS A 597 -11.34 16.27 30.49
C LYS A 597 -12.03 15.14 31.25
N LYS A 598 -12.02 13.91 30.70
CA LYS A 598 -12.70 12.74 31.29
C LYS A 598 -11.79 11.80 32.03
N ARG A 599 -10.52 11.71 31.63
CA ARG A 599 -9.48 10.90 32.28
C ARG A 599 -9.86 9.42 32.37
N ASN A 600 -10.60 8.92 31.37
CA ASN A 600 -10.99 7.51 31.32
C ASN A 600 -9.87 6.69 30.69
N ARG A 601 -9.45 5.61 31.36
CA ARG A 601 -8.42 4.69 30.86
C ARG A 601 -8.75 4.08 29.50
N GLN A 602 -10.03 3.85 29.19
CA GLN A 602 -10.44 3.29 27.89
C GLN A 602 -10.27 4.29 26.76
N GLU A 603 -10.35 5.60 27.05
CA GLU A 603 -10.12 6.65 26.05
C GLU A 603 -8.66 6.72 25.63
N VAL A 604 -7.70 6.18 26.40
CA VAL A 604 -6.29 6.07 25.96
C VAL A 604 -6.18 5.19 24.72
N ILE A 605 -6.94 4.08 24.65
CA ILE A 605 -6.95 3.16 23.50
C ILE A 605 -7.56 3.86 22.28
N LEU A 606 -8.68 4.58 22.48
CA LEU A 606 -9.31 5.41 21.45
C LEU A 606 -8.35 6.46 20.90
N LEU A 607 -7.74 7.24 21.80
CA LEU A 607 -6.85 8.34 21.43
C LEU A 607 -5.56 7.83 20.79
N ALA A 608 -5.04 6.68 21.21
CA ALA A 608 -3.90 6.04 20.54
C ALA A 608 -4.24 5.65 19.08
N SER A 609 -5.38 4.98 18.85
CA SER A 609 -5.86 4.69 17.49
C SER A 609 -6.07 5.95 16.67
N TYR A 610 -6.68 6.97 17.27
CA TYR A 610 -6.92 8.26 16.64
C TYR A 610 -5.62 8.98 16.25
N THR A 611 -4.61 9.03 17.13
CA THR A 611 -3.31 9.63 16.81
C THR A 611 -2.69 8.99 15.58
N LEU A 612 -2.66 7.65 15.52
CA LEU A 612 -2.09 6.93 14.38
C LEU A 612 -2.83 7.23 13.08
N ALA A 613 -4.15 7.32 13.12
CA ALA A 613 -4.95 7.68 11.96
C ALA A 613 -4.71 9.13 11.50
N MET A 614 -4.65 10.09 12.43
CA MET A 614 -4.44 11.50 12.08
C MET A 614 -3.03 11.75 11.53
N VAL A 615 -2.02 11.06 12.08
CA VAL A 615 -0.67 11.06 11.50
C VAL A 615 -0.71 10.48 10.08
N ALA A 616 -1.30 9.29 9.90
CA ALA A 616 -1.39 8.65 8.59
C ALA A 616 -2.01 9.53 7.49
N VAL A 617 -3.00 10.37 7.85
CA VAL A 617 -3.82 11.09 6.87
C VAL A 617 -3.40 12.54 6.66
N PHE A 618 -2.88 13.23 7.68
CA PHE A 618 -2.65 14.68 7.61
C PHE A 618 -1.18 15.10 7.75
N THR A 619 -0.24 14.18 7.94
CA THR A 619 1.19 14.55 8.07
C THR A 619 2.02 14.17 6.85
N LEU A 620 3.20 14.75 6.74
CA LEU A 620 4.21 14.43 5.72
C LEU A 620 4.92 13.10 6.01
N LYS A 621 5.67 12.58 5.03
CA LYS A 621 6.54 11.40 5.14
C LYS A 621 5.78 10.11 5.45
N VAL A 622 4.50 10.07 5.08
CA VAL A 622 3.64 8.92 5.30
C VAL A 622 3.65 8.01 4.08
N THR A 623 3.62 6.70 4.33
CA THR A 623 3.55 5.68 3.29
C THR A 623 2.24 4.88 3.38
N TYR A 624 1.94 4.07 2.37
CA TYR A 624 0.77 3.17 2.33
C TYR A 624 0.57 2.30 3.59
N THR A 625 1.64 2.11 4.37
CA THR A 625 1.64 1.31 5.61
C THR A 625 1.04 2.01 6.83
N TYR A 626 0.83 3.32 6.81
CA TYR A 626 0.52 4.09 8.02
C TYR A 626 -0.90 3.91 8.53
N LEU A 627 -1.91 3.98 7.65
CA LEU A 627 -3.32 3.96 8.05
C LEU A 627 -3.70 2.63 8.73
N PHE A 628 -3.08 1.54 8.27
CA PHE A 628 -3.19 0.19 8.82
C PHE A 628 -2.90 0.14 10.33
N MET A 629 -1.92 0.90 10.82
CA MET A 629 -1.49 0.88 12.22
C MET A 629 -2.60 1.29 13.21
N SER A 630 -3.59 2.07 12.76
CA SER A 630 -4.68 2.57 13.60
C SER A 630 -5.76 1.52 13.92
N ILE A 631 -5.87 0.47 13.09
CA ILE A 631 -7.04 -0.41 13.03
C ILE A 631 -7.12 -1.33 14.26
N ALA A 632 -6.01 -1.95 14.68
CA ALA A 632 -6.01 -2.91 15.78
C ALA A 632 -6.51 -2.29 17.09
N LEU A 633 -5.95 -1.14 17.48
CA LEU A 633 -6.34 -0.41 18.69
C LEU A 633 -7.79 0.10 18.60
N GLY A 634 -8.22 0.58 17.42
CA GLY A 634 -9.59 1.04 17.24
C GLY A 634 -10.62 -0.09 17.30
N LEU A 635 -10.30 -1.28 16.79
CA LEU A 635 -11.11 -2.48 16.96
C LEU A 635 -11.19 -2.93 18.42
N ILE A 636 -10.07 -2.90 19.16
CA ILE A 636 -10.05 -3.20 20.60
C ILE A 636 -10.94 -2.22 21.36
N TYR A 637 -10.84 -0.92 21.07
CA TYR A 637 -11.70 0.08 21.68
C TYR A 637 -13.18 -0.17 21.35
N THR A 638 -13.49 -0.45 20.08
CA THR A 638 -14.86 -0.71 19.62
C THR A 638 -15.46 -1.94 20.29
N MET A 639 -14.67 -3.01 20.45
CA MET A 639 -15.08 -4.24 21.14
C MET A 639 -15.49 -3.98 22.59
N VAL A 640 -14.70 -3.17 23.30
CA VAL A 640 -14.92 -2.89 24.72
C VAL A 640 -16.01 -1.85 24.95
N SER A 641 -16.10 -0.83 24.09
CA SER A 641 -17.08 0.24 24.22
C SER A 641 -18.45 -0.10 23.62
N GLY A 642 -18.52 -1.02 22.66
CA GLY A 642 -19.74 -1.29 21.90
C GLY A 642 -20.18 -0.15 20.99
N GLU A 643 -19.27 0.78 20.66
CA GLU A 643 -19.57 2.02 19.94
C GLU A 643 -19.76 1.78 18.43
N LYS A 644 -20.96 2.07 17.91
CA LYS A 644 -21.38 1.77 16.53
C LYS A 644 -20.60 2.57 15.49
N ARG A 645 -20.34 3.85 15.74
CA ARG A 645 -19.67 4.75 14.79
C ARG A 645 -18.21 4.36 14.63
N MET A 646 -17.54 4.01 15.72
CA MET A 646 -16.18 3.48 15.73
C MET A 646 -16.07 2.19 14.94
N TYR A 647 -17.05 1.28 15.05
CA TYR A 647 -17.11 0.10 14.19
C TYR A 647 -17.12 0.47 12.70
N GLY A 648 -17.95 1.46 12.32
CA GLY A 648 -18.01 1.97 10.95
C GLY A 648 -16.72 2.62 10.47
N ILE A 649 -16.04 3.39 11.34
CA ILE A 649 -14.75 4.02 11.01
C ILE A 649 -13.67 2.95 10.80
N MET A 650 -13.55 1.98 11.70
CA MET A 650 -12.56 0.91 11.57
C MET A 650 -12.82 0.03 10.34
N ALA A 651 -14.09 -0.20 10.00
CA ALA A 651 -14.46 -0.85 8.75
C ALA A 651 -14.02 -0.05 7.52
N GLY A 652 -14.28 1.26 7.51
CA GLY A 652 -13.86 2.13 6.42
C GLY A 652 -12.34 2.19 6.26
N TYR A 653 -11.59 2.32 7.36
CA TYR A 653 -10.13 2.25 7.33
C TYR A 653 -9.59 0.89 6.89
N ALA A 654 -10.23 -0.22 7.25
CA ALA A 654 -9.84 -1.54 6.77
C ALA A 654 -10.01 -1.68 5.25
N VAL A 655 -11.09 -1.13 4.69
CA VAL A 655 -11.33 -1.10 3.24
C VAL A 655 -10.34 -0.17 2.53
N LEU A 656 -10.20 1.07 3.00
CA LEU A 656 -9.33 2.07 2.37
C LEU A 656 -7.85 1.69 2.46
N SER A 657 -7.40 1.16 3.60
CA SER A 657 -6.02 0.69 3.74
C SER A 657 -5.74 -0.52 2.83
N PHE A 658 -6.73 -1.41 2.66
CA PHE A 658 -6.60 -2.52 1.72
C PHE A 658 -6.58 -2.01 0.26
N LEU A 659 -7.49 -1.11 -0.12
CA LEU A 659 -7.50 -0.54 -1.47
C LEU A 659 -6.18 0.16 -1.80
N CYS A 660 -5.59 0.87 -0.84
CA CYS A 660 -4.29 1.51 -0.97
C CYS A 660 -3.20 0.51 -1.34
N VAL A 661 -2.92 -0.48 -0.48
CA VAL A 661 -1.88 -1.48 -0.74
C VAL A 661 -2.24 -2.42 -1.89
N GLY A 662 -3.52 -2.74 -2.08
CA GLY A 662 -4.01 -3.63 -3.12
C GLY A 662 -3.84 -3.02 -4.52
N LEU A 663 -4.09 -1.72 -4.68
CA LEU A 663 -3.85 -1.05 -5.96
C LEU A 663 -2.36 -0.93 -6.26
N ILE A 664 -1.49 -0.75 -5.26
CA ILE A 664 -0.03 -0.83 -5.44
C ILE A 664 0.37 -2.23 -5.93
N ILE A 665 -0.16 -3.28 -5.31
CA ILE A 665 0.08 -4.68 -5.72
C ILE A 665 -0.38 -4.91 -7.16
N LYS A 666 -1.58 -4.40 -7.53
CA LYS A 666 -2.09 -4.47 -8.90
C LYS A 666 -1.17 -3.74 -9.88
N ASN A 667 -0.82 -2.49 -9.59
CA ASN A 667 -0.03 -1.65 -10.50
C ASN A 667 1.41 -2.15 -10.67
N SER A 668 1.94 -2.82 -9.63
CA SER A 668 3.29 -3.39 -9.61
C SER A 668 3.34 -4.84 -10.15
N GLY A 669 2.19 -5.46 -10.45
CA GLY A 669 2.13 -6.84 -10.94
C GLY A 669 2.45 -7.91 -9.87
N TYR A 670 2.26 -7.58 -8.58
CA TYR A 670 2.62 -8.44 -7.44
C TYR A 670 1.57 -9.49 -7.10
N ALA A 671 0.44 -9.51 -7.83
CA ALA A 671 -0.65 -10.45 -7.60
C ALA A 671 -0.42 -11.82 -8.28
N THR A 672 0.82 -12.29 -8.35
CA THR A 672 1.23 -13.51 -9.08
C THR A 672 2.24 -14.33 -8.27
N ILE A 673 2.47 -15.59 -8.68
CA ILE A 673 3.47 -16.47 -8.04
C ILE A 673 4.89 -16.01 -8.38
N VAL A 674 5.13 -15.60 -9.63
CA VAL A 674 6.42 -15.14 -10.14
C VAL A 674 6.30 -13.67 -10.47
N SER A 675 7.01 -12.83 -9.72
CA SER A 675 6.96 -11.38 -9.85
C SER A 675 8.37 -10.81 -9.73
N ASP A 676 8.98 -10.47 -10.87
CA ASP A 676 10.28 -9.79 -10.92
C ASP A 676 10.12 -8.26 -11.06
N GLY A 677 8.89 -7.75 -10.94
CA GLY A 677 8.58 -6.33 -11.09
C GLY A 677 9.08 -5.47 -9.92
N MET A 678 9.39 -4.21 -10.21
CA MET A 678 9.65 -3.19 -9.19
C MET A 678 8.36 -2.50 -8.76
N LEU A 679 8.38 -1.83 -7.60
CA LEU A 679 7.21 -1.13 -7.08
C LEU A 679 6.82 -0.01 -8.04
N VAL A 680 5.53 0.09 -8.34
CA VAL A 680 4.97 1.16 -9.17
C VAL A 680 4.11 2.08 -8.34
N ASP A 681 4.55 3.33 -8.30
CA ASP A 681 3.89 4.41 -7.59
C ASP A 681 2.51 4.74 -8.18
N PHE A 682 1.64 5.30 -7.33
CA PHE A 682 0.43 5.95 -7.82
C PHE A 682 0.78 7.19 -8.64
N GLU A 683 0.09 7.33 -9.78
CA GLU A 683 0.08 8.57 -10.54
C GLU A 683 -0.46 9.71 -9.67
N ARG A 684 0.24 10.84 -9.67
CA ARG A 684 -0.14 12.03 -8.88
C ARG A 684 -1.54 12.54 -9.21
N THR A 685 -1.90 12.48 -10.49
CA THR A 685 -3.18 12.89 -11.07
C THR A 685 -4.17 11.73 -11.23
N GLY A 686 -3.80 10.52 -10.79
CA GLY A 686 -4.63 9.33 -10.89
C GLY A 686 -5.96 9.49 -10.17
N ALA A 687 -7.06 9.29 -10.89
CA ALA A 687 -8.41 9.53 -10.36
C ALA A 687 -8.73 8.62 -9.16
N ASP A 688 -8.29 7.35 -9.19
CA ASP A 688 -8.47 6.42 -8.08
C ASP A 688 -7.70 6.86 -6.82
N PHE A 689 -6.44 7.26 -6.99
CA PHE A 689 -5.61 7.76 -5.89
C PHE A 689 -6.21 9.02 -5.23
N ILE A 690 -6.66 9.99 -6.02
CA ILE A 690 -7.30 11.21 -5.52
C ILE A 690 -8.62 10.89 -4.82
N VAL A 691 -9.51 10.11 -5.45
CA VAL A 691 -10.85 9.81 -4.90
C VAL A 691 -10.74 9.05 -3.57
N PHE A 692 -9.89 8.03 -3.50
CA PHE A 692 -9.72 7.29 -2.24
C PHE A 692 -9.01 8.11 -1.17
N SER A 693 -8.14 9.05 -1.55
CA SER A 693 -7.58 10.04 -0.64
C SER A 693 -8.66 10.97 -0.06
N VAL A 694 -9.59 11.47 -0.89
CA VAL A 694 -10.76 12.27 -0.44
C VAL A 694 -11.59 11.48 0.57
N PHE A 695 -11.94 10.23 0.25
CA PHE A 695 -12.72 9.38 1.17
C PHE A 695 -12.00 9.13 2.49
N THR A 696 -10.68 8.94 2.44
CA THR A 696 -9.85 8.77 3.64
C THR A 696 -9.89 10.02 4.51
N VAL A 697 -9.69 11.21 3.92
CA VAL A 697 -9.76 12.50 4.63
C VAL A 697 -11.14 12.72 5.25
N LEU A 698 -12.22 12.52 4.49
CA LEU A 698 -13.59 12.69 5.00
C LEU A 698 -13.90 11.74 6.15
N LEU A 699 -13.48 10.48 6.05
CA LEU A 699 -13.65 9.50 7.12
C LEU A 699 -12.85 9.89 8.37
N SER A 700 -11.64 10.43 8.21
CA SER A 700 -10.83 10.92 9.32
C SER A 700 -11.41 12.16 9.99
N LEU A 701 -11.99 13.09 9.23
CA LEU A 701 -12.71 14.23 9.79
C LEU A 701 -13.94 13.77 10.60
N TYR A 702 -14.68 12.77 10.09
CA TYR A 702 -15.75 12.14 10.84
C TYR A 702 -15.24 11.44 12.11
N TYR A 703 -14.07 10.79 12.06
CA TYR A 703 -13.43 10.21 13.23
C TYR A 703 -13.09 11.29 14.27
N SER A 704 -12.55 12.44 13.88
CA SER A 704 -12.31 13.59 14.77
C SER A 704 -13.60 14.03 15.48
N TYR A 705 -14.70 14.13 14.74
CA TYR A 705 -16.02 14.42 15.32
C TYR A 705 -16.46 13.36 16.33
N VAL A 706 -16.33 12.07 16.00
CA VAL A 706 -16.72 10.97 16.90
C VAL A 706 -15.88 10.96 18.17
N VAL A 707 -14.56 11.14 18.07
CA VAL A 707 -13.67 11.22 19.22
C VAL A 707 -14.05 12.39 20.10
N TYR A 708 -14.21 13.59 19.54
CA TYR A 708 -14.66 14.76 20.29
C TYR A 708 -16.00 14.48 20.99
N ASN A 709 -16.94 13.87 20.30
CA ASN A 709 -18.26 13.57 20.85
C ASN A 709 -18.16 12.63 22.06
N ILE A 710 -17.35 11.57 21.97
CA ILE A 710 -17.10 10.60 23.03
C ILE A 710 -16.38 11.26 24.23
N THR A 711 -15.27 11.95 24.00
CA THR A 711 -14.40 12.47 25.07
C THR A 711 -14.95 13.75 25.69
N ASN A 712 -15.50 14.66 24.89
CA ASN A 712 -15.95 15.97 25.40
C ASN A 712 -17.41 16.03 25.81
N THR A 713 -18.31 15.41 25.05
CA THR A 713 -19.76 15.49 25.35
C THR A 713 -20.30 14.24 26.01
N GLY A 714 -19.58 13.11 25.87
CA GLY A 714 -19.98 11.82 26.40
C GLY A 714 -21.15 11.15 25.70
N LYS A 715 -21.57 11.62 24.51
CA LYS A 715 -22.58 10.90 23.75
C LYS A 715 -21.93 9.70 23.07
N VAL A 716 -22.33 8.53 23.53
CA VAL A 716 -21.95 7.22 22.98
C VAL A 716 -23.15 6.68 22.19
N VAL A 717 -22.89 6.02 21.06
CA VAL A 717 -23.94 5.39 20.24
C VAL A 717 -23.70 3.89 20.22
N ASP A 718 -24.43 3.16 21.04
CA ASP A 718 -24.23 1.72 21.19
C ASP A 718 -24.75 0.94 19.97
N ILE A 719 -24.09 -0.17 19.67
CA ILE A 719 -24.57 -1.16 18.71
C ILE A 719 -25.82 -1.84 19.29
N LYS A 720 -26.98 -1.54 18.69
CA LYS A 720 -28.26 -2.11 19.10
C LYS A 720 -28.36 -3.61 18.79
N SER A 721 -28.96 -4.37 19.69
CA SER A 721 -29.24 -5.78 19.48
C SER A 721 -30.13 -6.03 18.24
N LEU A 722 -30.01 -7.21 17.65
CA LEU A 722 -30.86 -7.68 16.57
C LEU A 722 -31.87 -8.68 17.10
N ASN A 723 -33.03 -8.17 17.54
CA ASN A 723 -34.12 -8.99 18.10
C ASN A 723 -35.10 -9.51 17.03
N LYS A 724 -35.06 -8.95 15.82
CA LYS A 724 -35.96 -9.30 14.70
C LYS A 724 -35.23 -10.16 13.64
N PRO A 725 -35.96 -10.92 12.79
CA PRO A 725 -35.37 -11.65 11.67
C PRO A 725 -34.56 -10.71 10.75
N LEU A 726 -33.41 -11.19 10.28
CA LEU A 726 -32.42 -10.39 9.53
C LEU A 726 -33.02 -9.70 8.28
N GLY A 727 -33.85 -10.40 7.52
CA GLY A 727 -34.48 -9.85 6.30
C GLY A 727 -35.41 -8.66 6.60
N VAL A 728 -36.11 -8.69 7.73
CA VAL A 728 -36.98 -7.59 8.18
C VAL A 728 -36.14 -6.41 8.65
N ALA A 729 -35.09 -6.67 9.43
CA ALA A 729 -34.19 -5.62 9.91
C ALA A 729 -33.39 -4.94 8.78
N LEU A 730 -33.02 -5.68 7.74
CA LEU A 730 -32.39 -5.11 6.54
C LEU A 730 -33.38 -4.24 5.77
N LYS A 731 -34.61 -4.72 5.55
CA LYS A 731 -35.66 -3.94 4.89
C LYS A 731 -35.98 -2.64 5.64
N ASP A 732 -36.06 -2.70 6.97
CA ASP A 732 -36.26 -1.52 7.83
C ASP A 732 -35.05 -0.56 7.75
N GLY A 733 -33.82 -1.10 7.67
CA GLY A 733 -32.60 -0.33 7.50
C GLY A 733 -32.54 0.43 6.16
N PHE A 734 -32.78 -0.27 5.05
CA PHE A 734 -32.84 0.34 3.71
C PHE A 734 -33.96 1.38 3.60
N ARG A 735 -35.13 1.11 4.22
CA ARG A 735 -36.20 2.10 4.34
C ARG A 735 -35.74 3.33 5.09
N SER A 736 -35.06 3.19 6.23
CA SER A 736 -34.56 4.34 6.99
C SER A 736 -33.53 5.18 6.23
N ILE A 737 -32.73 4.59 5.34
CA ILE A 737 -31.83 5.33 4.45
C ILE A 737 -32.64 6.07 3.40
N GLY A 738 -33.58 5.39 2.73
CA GLY A 738 -34.49 6.02 1.78
C GLY A 738 -35.34 7.13 2.39
N ASP A 739 -35.75 7.01 3.65
CA ASP A 739 -36.54 8.00 4.39
C ASP A 739 -35.71 9.22 4.79
N VAL A 740 -34.38 9.08 4.95
CA VAL A 740 -33.46 10.20 5.12
C VAL A 740 -33.33 11.01 3.82
N PHE A 741 -33.41 10.35 2.66
CA PHE A 741 -33.44 11.00 1.34
C PHE A 741 -34.84 11.46 0.89
N LYS A 742 -35.90 11.09 1.62
CA LYS A 742 -37.29 11.53 1.40
C LYS A 742 -37.74 12.63 2.36
N LYS A 743 -36.86 13.07 3.28
CA LYS A 743 -37.09 14.29 4.03
C LYS A 743 -36.66 15.49 3.18
N ASP A 744 -37.51 15.78 2.21
CA ASP A 744 -37.75 17.12 1.66
C ASP A 744 -39.27 17.25 1.46
#